data_AF-A0ABD2NRM9-F1
#
_entry.id   AF-A0ABD2NRM9-F1
#
_cell.length_a   1.000
_cell.length_b   1.000
_cell.length_c   1.000
_cell.angle_alpha   90.00
_cell.angle_beta   90.00
_cell.angle_gamma   90.00
#
_symmetry.space_group_name_H-M   'P 1'
#
loop_
_entity.id
_entity.type
_entity.pdbx_description
1 polymer ?
#
loop_
_entity_poly.entity_id
_entity_poly.type
_entity_poly.pdbx_seq_one_letter_code
_entity_poly.pdbx_strand_id
1 'polypeptide(L)'
;MKSSKMYTFSAILIFCTLRLPIIRCSIPEDYLESPLCCNLTSENVNAEYSSKLVDNEYIVMFNNYYKHNTRASYINSALNMSGIKNWKILSRENPSSDYPSDFDVVIIQETDQLAGLNALNEHPSIKRVTPQRMVMRTLNFINEDHVWNGRRSLNLKNQFWQATGRHTSRRLLRAVPRQITSVLMADSLWNMGITGKGIKVAIFDTGLSKTHPHFRKIKERTNWTNEKTFDDGIGHGTFVAGVIASSKECLGFAPDSELHIFRVFTNNQVSYTSWFLDAFNYAILKKINVLNLSIGGPDFKDHPFVDKVWELTANRIIMVSAIGNDGPLYGTLNNPADQMDVIGVGGINFEDQIAKFSSRGMTTWELPNGYGRVKPDIVTYGSGVRGSNVKGGCRVLSGTSVASPVVAGAVTLLASGVLHKGEDINPASMKQALMASARRLPGVNMFEQGQGKLNLVKAYQILNNYKPQASLSPSYIDLSECPYMWPYCTQPLYYGAMPVIVNVTILNGLGVSGHIVEKPQWFSYTPQQGNLLEISISHSEVLWPWSGWLAVSLSVAASGSTYEGIAHGHISLTVESPAGPGELEPRRSTVTLPIKAKIIPTPPRHKRILWDQYHNLRYPPGYFPRDNLRVKNDPLDWNGDHIHTNFKDMYQNLRNGGYYVEVLGAPFTCFAASQYGTLLIVDPEEEFYPEEISKLKRDIDSGLSVIIFADWYNTTIMKKVKFYDENTRQWWMPDTGGANVPALNDLLAAWGISLGDRVFEGDFKINNHEMYYASGSSISKFPRNGLVISRKLNDQGLQMLGEPVNEKFEVPMLGLLQTKATNSSGRIAVYGDSNCIDANHMEKSCYWMLDAILEYTSTGHLPTVFSDNHVDNWDEKVETDVPVRMPGNRLNKFSKVLEGNLGGSQTKPLPQCPHLAWTQPIPLNITAPPNLFQSQKLLSLDDIDSLGIENTIKDASMEDSNGHSNVWRWRNKSVEDMNISSDKFGFTLSVMLLVILAVLYYIFKHRSKPKKRKLCKKLINFISFRRMSSV
;
A
#
# COMPACT_ATOMS: atom_id res chain seq x y z
N MET A 1 -28.83 53.42 31.87
CA MET A 1 -29.50 54.11 33.01
C MET A 1 -29.76 53.11 34.14
N LYS A 2 -30.15 53.55 35.34
CA LYS A 2 -30.30 52.71 36.56
C LYS A 2 -31.73 52.16 36.76
N SER A 3 -31.81 51.18 37.68
CA SER A 3 -32.97 50.75 38.51
C SER A 3 -33.77 49.53 38.03
N SER A 4 -34.08 48.47 38.80
CA SER A 4 -33.95 48.06 40.24
C SER A 4 -35.18 48.16 41.16
N LYS A 5 -35.47 47.04 41.88
CA LYS A 5 -36.29 46.75 43.11
C LYS A 5 -37.08 45.43 42.93
N MET A 6 -37.24 44.43 43.83
CA MET A 6 -36.94 44.15 45.27
C MET A 6 -38.18 44.13 46.22
N TYR A 7 -38.32 43.05 47.03
CA TYR A 7 -39.00 42.82 48.36
C TYR A 7 -39.41 41.29 48.46
N THR A 8 -39.26 40.41 49.48
CA THR A 8 -39.29 40.33 50.99
C THR A 8 -40.69 40.05 51.60
N PHE A 9 -40.95 39.18 52.61
CA PHE A 9 -40.09 38.41 53.57
C PHE A 9 -40.84 37.24 54.31
N SER A 10 -40.09 36.33 54.98
CA SER A 10 -40.28 35.56 56.27
C SER A 10 -41.67 35.21 56.92
N ALA A 11 -41.85 34.28 57.89
CA ALA A 11 -41.13 33.06 58.37
C ALA A 11 -41.84 32.31 59.56
N ILE A 12 -41.76 30.95 59.63
CA ILE A 12 -41.90 30.04 60.84
C ILE A 12 -43.36 29.97 61.43
N LEU A 13 -43.93 28.96 62.14
CA LEU A 13 -43.64 28.31 63.46
C LEU A 13 -43.91 26.76 63.57
N ILE A 14 -44.44 26.23 64.70
CA ILE A 14 -44.02 24.96 65.37
C ILE A 14 -45.15 24.25 66.17
N PHE A 15 -45.12 22.88 66.30
CA PHE A 15 -45.34 22.02 67.52
C PHE A 15 -45.74 20.55 67.17
N CYS A 16 -45.69 19.59 68.11
CA CYS A 16 -44.57 18.67 68.44
C CYS A 16 -45.10 17.42 69.23
N THR A 17 -44.21 16.49 69.66
CA THR A 17 -44.46 15.28 70.53
C THR A 17 -45.11 14.07 69.78
N LEU A 18 -44.96 12.75 70.03
CA LEU A 18 -44.13 11.74 70.77
C LEU A 18 -44.34 10.38 69.99
N ARG A 19 -43.67 9.20 70.06
CA ARG A 19 -42.45 8.51 70.59
C ARG A 19 -42.24 7.27 69.63
N LEU A 20 -41.07 6.71 69.30
CA LEU A 20 -39.92 6.11 70.03
C LEU A 20 -40.18 4.74 70.69
N PRO A 21 -39.14 3.85 70.84
CA PRO A 21 -37.74 3.87 70.32
C PRO A 21 -37.46 2.63 69.40
N ILE A 22 -36.25 2.17 68.99
CA ILE A 22 -34.80 2.50 69.12
C ILE A 22 -34.14 2.09 67.75
N ILE A 23 -33.05 2.68 67.22
CA ILE A 23 -31.60 2.42 67.43
C ILE A 23 -30.81 3.53 66.69
N ARG A 24 -29.58 3.85 67.11
CA ARG A 24 -28.71 4.91 66.54
C ARG A 24 -27.85 4.46 65.35
N CYS A 25 -27.50 5.39 64.45
CA CYS A 25 -26.09 5.74 64.17
C CYS A 25 -25.96 7.15 63.57
N SER A 26 -24.74 7.71 63.49
CA SER A 26 -24.51 9.12 63.10
C SER A 26 -23.16 9.35 62.40
N ILE A 27 -23.20 10.01 61.22
CA ILE A 27 -22.29 11.04 60.65
C ILE A 27 -20.89 11.13 61.31
N PRO A 28 -19.77 10.97 60.56
CA PRO A 28 -19.32 12.04 59.62
C PRO A 28 -18.67 11.62 58.27
N GLU A 29 -18.53 12.64 57.40
CA GLU A 29 -17.57 12.90 56.29
C GLU A 29 -16.98 11.74 55.45
N ASP A 30 -17.22 11.75 54.12
CA ASP A 30 -16.16 12.11 53.13
C ASP A 30 -16.61 12.24 51.64
N TYR A 31 -15.86 13.07 50.90
CA TYR A 31 -15.67 13.29 49.43
C TYR A 31 -16.68 12.87 48.32
N LEU A 32 -16.98 13.90 47.49
CA LEU A 32 -17.25 13.94 46.02
C LEU A 32 -17.69 12.67 45.25
N GLU A 33 -18.88 12.75 44.63
CA GLU A 33 -19.24 11.93 43.46
C GLU A 33 -18.61 12.46 42.16
N SER A 34 -18.15 11.56 41.27
CA SER A 34 -17.55 11.91 39.97
C SER A 34 -18.35 11.35 38.77
N PRO A 35 -18.98 12.19 37.93
CA PRO A 35 -19.78 11.74 36.79
C PRO A 35 -18.93 11.51 35.53
N LEU A 36 -18.19 10.40 35.46
CA LEU A 36 -17.27 10.10 34.33
C LEU A 36 -17.30 8.65 33.82
N CYS A 37 -18.41 8.26 33.18
CA CYS A 37 -18.48 7.06 32.34
C CYS A 37 -19.49 7.23 31.18
N CYS A 38 -19.15 8.04 30.17
CA CYS A 38 -19.85 7.98 28.89
C CYS A 38 -19.44 6.69 28.15
N ASN A 39 -20.42 5.87 27.77
CA ASN A 39 -20.19 4.60 27.08
C ASN A 39 -19.91 4.85 25.59
N LEU A 40 -18.70 5.31 25.29
CA LEU A 40 -18.23 5.61 23.93
C LEU A 40 -17.93 4.32 23.16
N THR A 41 -18.75 4.01 22.15
CA THR A 41 -18.41 3.00 21.14
C THR A 41 -17.36 3.55 20.17
N SER A 42 -16.57 2.63 19.60
CA SER A 42 -15.64 2.90 18.50
C SER A 42 -16.38 2.63 17.18
N GLU A 43 -16.41 3.60 16.26
CA GLU A 43 -16.96 3.41 14.91
C GLU A 43 -15.81 3.26 13.90
N ASN A 44 -15.68 2.06 13.31
CA ASN A 44 -14.80 1.88 12.15
C ASN A 44 -15.45 2.46 10.91
N VAL A 45 -14.73 3.33 10.20
CA VAL A 45 -15.18 3.97 8.96
C VAL A 45 -14.76 3.09 7.78
N ASN A 46 -15.64 2.18 7.34
CA ASN A 46 -15.46 1.59 6.01
C ASN A 46 -15.83 2.64 4.96
N ALA A 47 -15.10 2.67 3.84
CA ALA A 47 -15.22 3.72 2.84
C ALA A 47 -15.12 3.14 1.42
N GLU A 48 -16.22 2.55 0.95
CA GLU A 48 -16.29 2.03 -0.42
C GLU A 48 -16.24 3.19 -1.42
N TYR A 49 -15.44 3.04 -2.47
CA TYR A 49 -15.20 4.08 -3.47
C TYR A 49 -15.58 3.57 -4.87
N SER A 50 -16.35 4.37 -5.63
CA SER A 50 -16.60 4.09 -7.05
C SER A 50 -16.59 5.35 -7.91
N SER A 51 -16.19 5.18 -9.17
CA SER A 51 -16.13 6.24 -10.17
C SER A 51 -17.07 5.92 -11.34
N LYS A 52 -17.77 6.95 -11.80
CA LYS A 52 -18.83 6.91 -12.81
C LYS A 52 -18.43 7.82 -13.98
N LEU A 53 -18.52 7.41 -15.24
CA LEU A 53 -18.45 8.39 -16.36
C LEU A 53 -19.86 8.96 -16.60
N VAL A 54 -19.94 10.26 -16.79
CA VAL A 54 -21.23 10.95 -16.95
C VAL A 54 -21.59 11.03 -18.44
N ASP A 55 -22.71 10.41 -18.82
CA ASP A 55 -23.24 10.43 -20.19
C ASP A 55 -23.15 11.82 -20.82
N ASN A 56 -22.51 11.89 -21.98
CA ASN A 56 -22.46 13.07 -22.85
C ASN A 56 -21.78 14.32 -22.25
N GLU A 57 -21.29 14.28 -20.99
CA GLU A 57 -20.57 15.38 -20.33
C GLU A 57 -19.05 15.23 -20.52
N TYR A 58 -18.43 16.29 -21.04
CA TYR A 58 -17.01 16.35 -21.32
C TYR A 58 -16.38 17.59 -20.67
N ILE A 59 -15.35 17.37 -19.85
CA ILE A 59 -14.48 18.43 -19.34
C ILE A 59 -13.57 18.87 -20.48
N VAL A 60 -13.71 20.13 -20.90
CA VAL A 60 -12.82 20.80 -21.85
C VAL A 60 -11.84 21.64 -21.05
N MET A 61 -10.57 21.22 -21.00
CA MET A 61 -9.49 21.98 -20.37
C MET A 61 -8.82 22.92 -21.38
N PHE A 62 -8.43 24.10 -20.93
CA PHE A 62 -7.79 25.14 -21.73
C PHE A 62 -6.32 25.31 -21.33
N ASN A 63 -5.53 25.93 -22.22
CA ASN A 63 -4.10 26.16 -21.98
C ASN A 63 -3.82 27.28 -20.94
N ASN A 64 -4.81 28.09 -20.57
CA ASN A 64 -4.70 29.16 -19.57
C ASN A 64 -6.05 29.38 -18.85
N TYR A 65 -6.04 30.20 -17.80
CA TYR A 65 -7.25 30.71 -17.16
C TYR A 65 -7.96 31.77 -18.01
N TYR A 66 -9.20 31.51 -18.38
CA TYR A 66 -10.00 32.38 -19.25
C TYR A 66 -11.36 32.73 -18.62
N LYS A 67 -11.86 33.95 -18.90
CA LYS A 67 -13.24 34.34 -18.55
C LYS A 67 -14.25 33.49 -19.32
N HIS A 68 -15.45 33.30 -18.75
CA HIS A 68 -16.50 32.44 -19.33
C HIS A 68 -16.78 32.74 -20.82
N ASN A 69 -17.00 34.01 -21.18
CA ASN A 69 -17.26 34.41 -22.56
C ASN A 69 -16.15 33.98 -23.55
N THR A 70 -14.89 33.97 -23.09
CA THR A 70 -13.73 33.56 -23.90
C THR A 70 -13.69 32.04 -24.07
N ARG A 71 -13.88 31.27 -22.98
CA ARG A 71 -13.99 29.79 -23.03
C ARG A 71 -15.14 29.35 -23.93
N ALA A 72 -16.30 29.99 -23.77
CA ALA A 72 -17.47 29.77 -24.60
C ALA A 72 -17.20 30.11 -26.07
N SER A 73 -16.43 31.16 -26.37
CA SER A 73 -16.06 31.51 -27.75
C SER A 73 -15.18 30.44 -28.41
N TYR A 74 -14.23 29.85 -27.68
CA TYR A 74 -13.40 28.75 -28.20
C TYR A 74 -14.22 27.48 -28.46
N ILE A 75 -15.08 27.08 -27.51
CA ILE A 75 -15.97 25.91 -27.67
C ILE A 75 -16.93 26.12 -28.86
N ASN A 76 -17.52 27.31 -28.99
CA ASN A 76 -18.34 27.67 -30.15
C ASN A 76 -17.57 27.55 -31.47
N SER A 77 -16.34 28.06 -31.54
CA SER A 77 -15.52 28.01 -32.76
C SER A 77 -15.23 26.57 -33.18
N ALA A 78 -14.83 25.72 -32.25
CA ALA A 78 -14.52 24.31 -32.53
C ALA A 78 -15.77 23.52 -32.98
N LEU A 79 -16.86 23.59 -32.22
CA LEU A 79 -18.05 22.77 -32.50
C LEU A 79 -18.84 23.25 -33.71
N ASN A 80 -18.93 24.56 -33.96
CA ASN A 80 -19.60 25.07 -35.17
C ASN A 80 -18.84 24.72 -36.46
N MET A 81 -17.51 24.54 -36.40
CA MET A 81 -16.71 24.03 -37.53
C MET A 81 -16.90 22.52 -37.74
N SER A 82 -17.19 21.75 -36.68
CA SER A 82 -17.43 20.30 -36.75
C SER A 82 -18.81 19.89 -37.29
N GLY A 83 -19.75 20.84 -37.42
CA GLY A 83 -21.12 20.58 -37.89
C GLY A 83 -22.09 20.05 -36.83
N ILE A 84 -21.64 19.77 -35.60
CA ILE A 84 -22.49 19.39 -34.46
C ILE A 84 -23.44 20.53 -34.08
N LYS A 85 -24.71 20.18 -33.83
CA LYS A 85 -25.82 21.12 -33.55
C LYS A 85 -26.38 20.98 -32.14
N ASN A 86 -26.36 19.76 -31.59
CA ASN A 86 -26.99 19.42 -30.31
C ASN A 86 -25.99 19.42 -29.16
N TRP A 87 -25.41 20.58 -28.85
CA TRP A 87 -24.46 20.76 -27.75
C TRP A 87 -24.80 21.98 -26.87
N LYS A 88 -24.32 21.98 -25.62
CA LYS A 88 -24.45 23.12 -24.69
C LYS A 88 -23.33 23.12 -23.65
N ILE A 89 -22.96 24.30 -23.14
CA ILE A 89 -22.10 24.41 -21.95
C ILE A 89 -22.96 24.26 -20.70
N LEU A 90 -22.49 23.47 -19.72
CA LEU A 90 -23.15 23.32 -18.42
C LEU A 90 -22.86 24.55 -17.55
N SER A 91 -23.92 25.20 -17.03
CA SER A 91 -23.78 26.32 -16.10
C SER A 91 -23.13 25.86 -14.79
N ARG A 92 -22.17 26.65 -14.28
CA ARG A 92 -21.41 26.36 -13.05
C ARG A 92 -21.74 27.42 -11.99
N GLU A 93 -22.95 27.34 -11.44
CA GLU A 93 -23.47 28.26 -10.41
C GLU A 93 -22.89 27.94 -9.02
N ASN A 94 -21.60 28.24 -8.85
CA ASN A 94 -20.86 28.02 -7.61
C ASN A 94 -19.91 29.22 -7.36
N PRO A 95 -19.23 29.32 -6.19
CA PRO A 95 -18.40 30.49 -5.88
C PRO A 95 -17.20 30.76 -6.81
N SER A 96 -16.87 29.87 -7.76
CA SER A 96 -15.85 30.13 -8.79
C SER A 96 -16.40 30.88 -10.01
N SER A 97 -17.73 31.01 -10.16
CA SER A 97 -18.41 31.50 -11.38
C SER A 97 -17.87 32.81 -11.93
N ASP A 98 -17.57 33.74 -11.03
CA ASP A 98 -17.23 35.13 -11.33
C ASP A 98 -15.74 35.30 -11.67
N TYR A 99 -14.95 34.23 -11.52
CA TYR A 99 -13.51 34.21 -11.70
C TYR A 99 -13.12 33.51 -13.02
N PRO A 100 -11.93 33.80 -13.58
CA PRO A 100 -11.37 32.99 -14.65
C PRO A 100 -11.26 31.52 -14.25
N SER A 101 -11.45 30.62 -15.20
CA SER A 101 -11.26 29.17 -15.02
C SER A 101 -10.48 28.62 -16.21
N ASP A 102 -9.75 27.53 -15.98
CA ASP A 102 -8.99 26.75 -16.96
C ASP A 102 -9.82 25.62 -17.59
N PHE A 103 -11.08 25.41 -17.19
CA PHE A 103 -11.96 24.40 -17.79
C PHE A 103 -13.41 24.87 -17.91
N ASP A 104 -14.18 24.24 -18.80
CA ASP A 104 -15.65 24.22 -18.80
C ASP A 104 -16.15 22.77 -18.96
N VAL A 105 -17.43 22.51 -18.68
CA VAL A 105 -18.09 21.23 -18.99
C VAL A 105 -19.06 21.42 -20.14
N VAL A 106 -18.92 20.60 -21.18
CA VAL A 106 -19.76 20.62 -22.38
C VAL A 106 -20.58 19.34 -22.46
N ILE A 107 -21.87 19.49 -22.75
CA ILE A 107 -22.80 18.40 -22.99
C ILE A 107 -23.01 18.27 -24.50
N ILE A 108 -22.70 17.10 -25.09
CA ILE A 108 -22.87 16.81 -26.53
C ILE A 108 -23.91 15.69 -26.69
N GLN A 109 -25.13 16.03 -27.09
CA GLN A 109 -26.28 15.11 -27.14
C GLN A 109 -26.52 14.50 -28.54
N GLU A 110 -25.52 14.57 -29.42
CA GLU A 110 -25.59 14.11 -30.81
C GLU A 110 -25.13 12.65 -30.95
N THR A 111 -25.52 11.99 -32.06
CA THR A 111 -25.18 10.57 -32.30
C THR A 111 -23.76 10.36 -32.81
N ASP A 112 -23.20 11.32 -33.56
CA ASP A 112 -21.78 11.34 -33.93
C ASP A 112 -21.03 12.29 -32.99
N GLN A 113 -20.63 11.75 -31.83
CA GLN A 113 -19.86 12.52 -30.84
C GLN A 113 -18.38 12.62 -31.23
N LEU A 114 -17.89 11.72 -32.08
CA LEU A 114 -16.47 11.59 -32.39
C LEU A 114 -15.96 12.81 -33.16
N ALA A 115 -16.72 13.30 -34.14
CA ALA A 115 -16.40 14.50 -34.90
C ALA A 115 -16.19 15.74 -34.00
N GLY A 116 -17.05 15.94 -32.99
CA GLY A 116 -16.96 17.07 -32.06
C GLY A 116 -15.83 16.94 -31.05
N LEU A 117 -15.58 15.73 -30.54
CA LEU A 117 -14.46 15.47 -29.64
C LEU A 117 -13.11 15.65 -30.35
N ASN A 118 -13.00 15.27 -31.62
CA ASN A 118 -11.82 15.54 -32.42
C ASN A 118 -11.63 17.06 -32.64
N ALA A 119 -12.66 17.76 -33.12
CA ALA A 119 -12.59 19.20 -33.36
C ALA A 119 -12.28 20.04 -32.10
N LEU A 120 -12.74 19.60 -30.92
CA LEU A 120 -12.36 20.22 -29.64
C LEU A 120 -10.89 19.93 -29.27
N ASN A 121 -10.38 18.71 -29.48
CA ASN A 121 -8.97 18.37 -29.22
C ASN A 121 -7.99 19.01 -30.22
N GLU A 122 -8.43 19.28 -31.46
CA GLU A 122 -7.63 19.95 -32.49
C GLU A 122 -7.54 21.49 -32.31
N HIS A 123 -8.41 22.08 -31.47
CA HIS A 123 -8.47 23.53 -31.30
C HIS A 123 -7.31 24.06 -30.43
N PRO A 124 -6.46 25.00 -30.91
CA PRO A 124 -5.16 25.32 -30.31
C PRO A 124 -5.18 26.00 -28.93
N SER A 125 -6.34 26.44 -28.44
CA SER A 125 -6.49 26.96 -27.06
C SER A 125 -6.97 25.90 -26.05
N ILE A 126 -7.40 24.74 -26.52
CA ILE A 126 -7.84 23.60 -25.70
C ILE A 126 -6.60 22.72 -25.42
N LYS A 127 -6.40 22.37 -24.15
CA LYS A 127 -5.29 21.51 -23.69
C LYS A 127 -5.62 20.04 -23.92
N ARG A 128 -6.87 19.66 -23.62
CA ARG A 128 -7.37 18.28 -23.59
C ARG A 128 -8.89 18.27 -23.41
N VAL A 129 -9.57 17.32 -24.05
CA VAL A 129 -10.95 16.94 -23.73
C VAL A 129 -10.95 15.59 -23.01
N THR A 130 -11.72 15.47 -21.94
CA THR A 130 -11.87 14.23 -21.16
C THR A 130 -13.33 14.06 -20.72
N PRO A 131 -13.91 12.86 -20.73
CA PRO A 131 -15.25 12.65 -20.22
C PRO A 131 -15.30 12.96 -18.70
N GLN A 132 -16.37 13.64 -18.28
CA GLN A 132 -16.64 13.96 -16.88
C GLN A 132 -16.75 12.68 -16.04
N ARG A 133 -16.15 12.69 -14.85
CA ARG A 133 -16.39 11.67 -13.83
C ARG A 133 -17.30 12.19 -12.73
N MET A 134 -18.27 11.38 -12.34
CA MET A 134 -18.98 11.45 -11.07
C MET A 134 -18.32 10.45 -10.11
N VAL A 135 -18.21 10.81 -8.85
CA VAL A 135 -17.56 10.01 -7.80
C VAL A 135 -18.59 9.69 -6.73
N MET A 136 -18.64 8.45 -6.25
CA MET A 136 -19.48 8.02 -5.14
C MET A 136 -18.62 7.37 -4.05
N ARG A 137 -18.79 7.81 -2.80
CA ARG A 137 -18.05 7.29 -1.62
C ARG A 137 -19.04 6.84 -0.55
N THR A 138 -19.27 5.54 -0.39
CA THR A 138 -20.15 5.05 0.68
C THR A 138 -19.38 4.97 2.00
N LEU A 139 -19.54 5.97 2.87
CA LEU A 139 -19.10 5.86 4.26
C LEU A 139 -20.07 4.98 5.07
N ASN A 140 -19.56 3.83 5.52
CA ASN A 140 -20.26 2.89 6.39
C ASN A 140 -19.62 2.93 7.79
N PHE A 141 -20.32 3.52 8.76
CA PHE A 141 -19.89 3.59 10.17
C PHE A 141 -20.29 2.31 10.91
N ILE A 142 -19.32 1.41 11.13
CA ILE A 142 -19.54 0.11 11.76
C ILE A 142 -19.14 0.21 13.24
N ASN A 143 -20.10 0.03 14.16
CA ASN A 143 -19.81 -0.04 15.60
C ASN A 143 -18.97 -1.28 15.92
N GLU A 144 -17.84 -1.10 16.60
CA GLU A 144 -17.08 -2.21 17.18
C GLU A 144 -17.74 -2.70 18.46
N ASP A 145 -18.58 -3.73 18.33
CA ASP A 145 -19.08 -4.51 19.45
C ASP A 145 -17.90 -5.21 20.15
N HIS A 146 -17.36 -4.59 21.21
CA HIS A 146 -16.35 -5.16 22.11
C HIS A 146 -16.92 -6.27 23.02
N VAL A 147 -17.61 -7.24 22.41
CA VAL A 147 -18.08 -8.46 23.07
C VAL A 147 -16.88 -9.41 23.26
N TRP A 148 -16.43 -9.54 24.51
CA TRP A 148 -15.36 -10.47 24.92
C TRP A 148 -15.82 -11.94 24.86
N ASN A 149 -16.14 -12.43 23.66
CA ASN A 149 -16.74 -13.73 23.40
C ASN A 149 -15.70 -14.87 23.49
N GLY A 150 -15.12 -15.06 24.68
CA GLY A 150 -14.20 -16.13 25.00
C GLY A 150 -14.86 -17.51 25.05
N ARG A 151 -15.24 -18.06 23.89
CA ARG A 151 -15.67 -19.46 23.73
C ARG A 151 -14.60 -20.28 23.02
N ARG A 152 -14.32 -21.46 23.59
CA ARG A 152 -13.25 -22.35 23.18
C ARG A 152 -13.63 -23.10 21.91
N SER A 153 -12.77 -23.06 20.90
CA SER A 153 -12.51 -24.23 20.05
C SER A 153 -11.04 -24.61 20.22
N LEU A 154 -10.76 -25.89 20.42
CA LEU A 154 -9.42 -26.41 20.63
C LEU A 154 -9.04 -27.29 19.42
N ASN A 155 -8.07 -26.84 18.64
CA ASN A 155 -7.12 -27.72 17.97
C ASN A 155 -5.87 -26.91 17.59
N LEU A 156 -4.80 -27.07 18.39
CA LEU A 156 -3.50 -26.44 18.15
C LEU A 156 -2.39 -27.50 18.19
N LYS A 157 -1.98 -27.93 16.99
CA LYS A 157 -0.76 -28.70 16.70
C LYS A 157 -0.36 -28.36 15.25
N ASN A 158 0.83 -27.87 14.93
CA ASN A 158 1.98 -27.53 15.77
C ASN A 158 2.58 -26.20 15.31
N GLN A 159 2.95 -25.31 16.25
CA GLN A 159 4.02 -24.33 16.03
C GLN A 159 4.65 -23.95 17.38
N PHE A 160 5.75 -24.64 17.71
CA PHE A 160 6.84 -24.13 18.53
C PHE A 160 8.04 -23.99 17.56
N TRP A 161 8.92 -23.01 17.69
CA TRP A 161 9.46 -22.48 18.94
C TRP A 161 9.32 -20.96 19.10
N GLN A 162 9.13 -20.53 20.35
CA GLN A 162 9.34 -19.14 20.78
C GLN A 162 10.71 -19.02 21.47
N ALA A 163 11.30 -17.82 21.41
CA ALA A 163 12.36 -17.43 22.34
C ALA A 163 11.85 -17.45 23.79
N THR A 164 12.71 -17.83 24.75
CA THR A 164 12.30 -18.02 26.15
C THR A 164 12.65 -16.81 27.02
N GLY A 165 11.69 -15.91 27.21
CA GLY A 165 11.75 -14.80 28.16
C GLY A 165 10.47 -14.72 29.00
N ARG A 166 10.58 -14.85 30.33
CA ARG A 166 9.44 -14.80 31.27
C ARG A 166 9.39 -13.47 32.02
N HIS A 167 8.41 -12.63 31.73
CA HIS A 167 7.97 -11.58 32.66
C HIS A 167 6.47 -11.66 32.94
N THR A 168 6.11 -12.36 34.03
CA THR A 168 4.73 -12.56 34.48
C THR A 168 4.36 -11.64 35.65
N SER A 169 4.18 -10.33 35.42
CA SER A 169 3.35 -9.48 36.29
C SER A 169 3.18 -8.04 35.77
N ARG A 170 2.03 -7.75 35.14
CA ARG A 170 1.23 -6.52 35.26
C ARG A 170 0.09 -6.56 34.23
N ARG A 171 -1.16 -6.50 34.69
CA ARG A 171 -2.37 -6.35 33.86
C ARG A 171 -3.27 -5.34 34.57
N LEU A 172 -4.12 -4.64 33.81
CA LEU A 172 -5.11 -3.68 34.30
C LEU A 172 -4.54 -2.38 34.90
N LEU A 173 -3.91 -1.57 34.05
CA LEU A 173 -4.41 -0.20 33.92
C LEU A 173 -5.45 -0.22 32.79
N ARG A 174 -6.67 0.28 33.04
CA ARG A 174 -7.59 0.64 31.95
C ARG A 174 -6.99 1.85 31.24
N ALA A 175 -6.84 1.78 29.92
CA ALA A 175 -6.40 2.93 29.15
C ALA A 175 -7.46 4.03 29.26
N VAL A 176 -7.14 5.12 29.97
CA VAL A 176 -7.85 6.39 29.79
C VAL A 176 -7.62 6.78 28.33
N PRO A 177 -8.66 7.05 27.52
CA PRO A 177 -8.50 7.37 26.11
C PRO A 177 -7.69 8.65 25.97
N ARG A 178 -6.39 8.49 25.67
CA ARG A 178 -5.43 9.59 25.64
C ARG A 178 -5.75 10.52 24.49
N GLN A 179 -5.72 11.82 24.75
CA GLN A 179 -6.04 12.80 23.73
C GLN A 179 -4.91 12.88 22.69
N ILE A 180 -5.27 12.72 21.41
CA ILE A 180 -4.36 12.61 20.26
C ILE A 180 -3.30 13.74 20.21
N THR A 181 -3.69 14.96 20.57
CA THR A 181 -2.81 16.13 20.61
C THR A 181 -1.71 16.01 21.65
N SER A 182 -2.02 15.54 22.87
CA SER A 182 -1.04 15.34 23.95
C SER A 182 -0.13 14.13 23.68
N VAL A 183 -0.66 13.08 23.04
CA VAL A 183 0.13 11.91 22.65
C VAL A 183 1.15 12.23 21.56
N LEU A 184 0.90 13.29 20.78
CA LEU A 184 1.82 13.84 19.78
C LEU A 184 2.46 15.17 20.21
N MET A 185 2.43 15.50 21.51
CA MET A 185 3.12 16.64 22.14
C MET A 185 2.76 18.03 21.56
N ALA A 186 1.54 18.21 21.06
CA ALA A 186 1.07 19.51 20.53
C ALA A 186 0.96 20.59 21.62
N ASP A 187 0.74 20.20 22.86
CA ASP A 187 0.76 21.04 24.05
C ASP A 187 2.12 21.73 24.25
N SER A 188 3.22 21.08 23.88
CA SER A 188 4.55 21.71 23.90
C SER A 188 4.63 22.92 22.96
N LEU A 189 4.01 22.85 21.78
CA LEU A 189 3.95 23.98 20.84
C LEU A 189 2.90 25.03 21.27
N TRP A 190 1.76 24.61 21.82
CA TRP A 190 0.76 25.53 22.38
C TRP A 190 1.35 26.40 23.51
N ASN A 191 2.20 25.81 24.37
CA ASN A 191 2.92 26.52 25.42
C ASN A 191 3.93 27.55 24.88
N MET A 192 4.41 27.37 23.63
CA MET A 192 5.21 28.36 22.91
C MET A 192 4.36 29.44 22.20
N GLY A 193 3.03 29.44 22.38
CA GLY A 193 2.10 30.35 21.71
C GLY A 193 1.78 29.99 20.26
N ILE A 194 2.24 28.83 19.79
CA ILE A 194 2.03 28.33 18.43
C ILE A 194 0.69 27.57 18.44
N THR A 195 -0.36 28.09 17.78
CA THR A 195 -1.74 27.55 17.89
C THR A 195 -2.48 27.39 16.55
N GLY A 196 -1.78 27.48 15.42
CA GLY A 196 -2.37 27.51 14.07
C GLY A 196 -2.73 28.92 13.57
N LYS A 197 -2.56 29.95 14.42
CA LYS A 197 -2.90 31.35 14.12
C LYS A 197 -2.23 31.84 12.83
N GLY A 198 -3.03 32.40 11.92
CA GLY A 198 -2.56 32.97 10.65
C GLY A 198 -2.50 31.98 9.48
N ILE A 199 -2.74 30.68 9.71
CA ILE A 199 -2.78 29.65 8.67
C ILE A 199 -4.23 29.40 8.25
N LYS A 200 -4.49 29.42 6.95
CA LYS A 200 -5.78 29.02 6.35
C LYS A 200 -5.76 27.53 6.01
N VAL A 201 -6.75 26.80 6.52
CA VAL A 201 -6.92 25.36 6.26
C VAL A 201 -8.19 25.14 5.46
N ALA A 202 -8.06 24.49 4.31
CA ALA A 202 -9.17 23.98 3.53
C ALA A 202 -9.49 22.53 3.90
N ILE A 203 -10.77 22.24 4.09
CA ILE A 203 -11.26 20.89 4.37
C ILE A 203 -12.27 20.50 3.30
N PHE A 204 -11.92 19.49 2.50
CA PHE A 204 -12.71 18.96 1.38
C PHE A 204 -13.44 17.70 1.84
N ASP A 205 -14.73 17.83 2.20
CA ASP A 205 -15.50 16.72 2.79
C ASP A 205 -17.03 16.95 2.70
N THR A 206 -17.80 16.33 3.61
CA THR A 206 -19.26 16.46 3.75
C THR A 206 -19.74 17.80 4.35
N GLY A 207 -18.84 18.72 4.72
CA GLY A 207 -19.18 20.05 5.26
C GLY A 207 -18.88 20.19 6.76
N LEU A 208 -19.56 21.13 7.44
CA LEU A 208 -19.35 21.37 8.88
C LEU A 208 -20.61 21.88 9.59
N SER A 209 -21.07 21.13 10.59
CA SER A 209 -22.20 21.44 11.49
C SER A 209 -22.29 22.93 11.85
N LYS A 210 -23.43 23.57 11.53
CA LYS A 210 -23.59 25.04 11.50
C LYS A 210 -23.27 25.74 12.82
N THR A 211 -23.69 25.17 13.94
CA THR A 211 -23.67 25.77 15.28
C THR A 211 -22.71 25.09 16.26
N HIS A 212 -21.81 24.24 15.77
CA HIS A 212 -21.01 23.34 16.60
C HIS A 212 -20.05 24.07 17.57
N PRO A 213 -20.13 23.83 18.90
CA PRO A 213 -19.55 24.73 19.92
C PRO A 213 -18.02 24.67 20.07
N HIS A 214 -17.34 23.75 19.39
CA HIS A 214 -15.89 23.55 19.49
C HIS A 214 -15.07 24.50 18.61
N PHE A 215 -15.66 25.14 17.60
CA PHE A 215 -14.92 25.90 16.58
C PHE A 215 -14.99 27.41 16.82
N ARG A 216 -13.84 28.09 16.77
CA ARG A 216 -13.73 29.53 17.05
C ARG A 216 -13.60 30.42 15.81
N LYS A 217 -13.00 29.91 14.72
CA LYS A 217 -12.61 30.68 13.53
C LYS A 217 -12.99 29.99 12.23
N ILE A 218 -14.29 29.76 12.05
CA ILE A 218 -14.82 29.36 10.74
C ILE A 218 -14.86 30.61 9.88
N LYS A 219 -13.89 30.74 8.96
CA LYS A 219 -13.76 31.88 8.07
C LYS A 219 -14.79 31.84 6.95
N GLU A 220 -15.04 30.64 6.44
CA GLU A 220 -15.86 30.41 5.26
C GLU A 220 -16.46 29.00 5.28
N ARG A 221 -17.71 28.87 4.83
CA ARG A 221 -18.29 27.60 4.40
C ARG A 221 -18.81 27.82 2.98
N THR A 222 -18.39 27.01 2.02
CA THR A 222 -19.04 26.95 0.70
C THR A 222 -19.45 25.53 0.37
N ASN A 223 -20.31 25.42 -0.63
CA ASN A 223 -20.78 24.16 -1.18
C ASN A 223 -20.57 24.20 -2.70
N TRP A 224 -20.05 23.10 -3.24
CA TRP A 224 -19.77 22.90 -4.66
C TRP A 224 -20.74 21.93 -5.31
N THR A 225 -21.64 21.34 -4.51
CA THR A 225 -22.66 20.38 -4.94
C THR A 225 -23.97 21.06 -5.31
N ASN A 226 -24.81 20.40 -6.10
CA ASN A 226 -26.12 20.93 -6.51
C ASN A 226 -27.18 21.01 -5.38
N GLU A 227 -26.88 20.53 -4.18
CA GLU A 227 -27.78 20.67 -3.02
C GLU A 227 -27.74 22.09 -2.43
N LYS A 228 -28.82 22.53 -1.78
CA LYS A 228 -28.91 23.89 -1.21
C LYS A 228 -28.59 23.93 0.29
N THR A 229 -27.46 23.33 0.70
CA THR A 229 -27.01 23.28 2.10
C THR A 229 -25.49 23.44 2.26
N PHE A 230 -25.08 23.97 3.41
CA PHE A 230 -23.68 24.02 3.88
C PHE A 230 -23.44 23.13 5.11
N ASP A 231 -24.50 22.48 5.60
CA ASP A 231 -24.51 21.73 6.85
C ASP A 231 -24.09 20.26 6.64
N ASP A 232 -23.54 19.64 7.67
CA ASP A 232 -22.94 18.30 7.56
C ASP A 232 -23.95 17.19 7.88
N GLY A 233 -24.64 16.70 6.85
CA GLY A 233 -25.63 15.63 6.98
C GLY A 233 -25.09 14.24 7.32
N ILE A 234 -23.76 14.03 7.32
CA ILE A 234 -23.10 12.72 7.47
C ILE A 234 -22.14 12.68 8.67
N GLY A 235 -21.52 13.82 8.99
CA GLY A 235 -20.66 13.99 10.17
C GLY A 235 -19.19 13.69 9.99
N HIS A 236 -18.75 13.31 8.79
CA HIS A 236 -17.35 13.03 8.52
C HIS A 236 -16.53 14.34 8.52
N GLY A 237 -16.96 15.35 7.74
CA GLY A 237 -16.33 16.67 7.71
C GLY A 237 -16.28 17.38 9.08
N THR A 238 -17.33 17.24 9.90
CA THR A 238 -17.36 17.79 11.27
C THR A 238 -16.33 17.14 12.18
N PHE A 239 -16.14 15.82 12.07
CA PHE A 239 -15.11 15.09 12.82
C PHE A 239 -13.71 15.49 12.34
N VAL A 240 -13.48 15.51 11.02
CA VAL A 240 -12.22 15.89 10.36
C VAL A 240 -11.79 17.30 10.76
N ALA A 241 -12.70 18.27 10.69
CA ALA A 241 -12.48 19.64 11.20
C ALA A 241 -12.20 19.65 12.70
N GLY A 242 -12.85 18.77 13.47
CA GLY A 242 -12.61 18.57 14.89
C GLY A 242 -11.15 18.22 15.21
N VAL A 243 -10.61 17.19 14.55
CA VAL A 243 -9.22 16.77 14.72
C VAL A 243 -8.22 17.87 14.32
N ILE A 244 -8.54 18.68 13.31
CA ILE A 244 -7.69 19.79 12.86
C ILE A 244 -7.72 20.97 13.85
N ALA A 245 -8.90 21.48 14.24
CA ALA A 245 -9.02 22.79 14.89
C ALA A 245 -10.15 22.91 15.94
N SER A 246 -10.58 21.81 16.56
CA SER A 246 -11.43 21.89 17.76
C SER A 246 -10.71 22.58 18.92
N SER A 247 -11.43 23.44 19.65
CA SER A 247 -10.92 24.19 20.81
C SER A 247 -11.59 23.82 22.14
N LYS A 248 -12.43 22.77 22.17
CA LYS A 248 -13.09 22.26 23.39
C LYS A 248 -13.17 20.73 23.39
N GLU A 249 -13.25 20.16 24.59
CA GLU A 249 -13.43 18.73 24.89
C GLU A 249 -12.41 17.78 24.24
N CYS A 250 -12.59 17.47 22.95
CA CYS A 250 -11.60 16.83 22.09
C CYS A 250 -10.92 17.92 21.27
N LEU A 251 -9.84 18.52 21.81
CA LEU A 251 -9.10 19.57 21.10
C LEU A 251 -8.41 18.99 19.87
N GLY A 252 -8.41 19.75 18.78
CA GLY A 252 -7.59 19.51 17.60
C GLY A 252 -6.25 20.25 17.69
N PHE A 253 -5.36 20.00 16.74
CA PHE A 253 -3.97 20.50 16.79
C PHE A 253 -3.85 22.03 16.68
N ALA A 254 -4.69 22.67 15.86
CA ALA A 254 -4.54 24.06 15.43
C ALA A 254 -5.79 24.93 15.73
N PRO A 255 -6.19 25.10 17.01
CA PRO A 255 -7.48 25.69 17.42
C PRO A 255 -7.67 27.18 17.08
N ASP A 256 -6.62 27.87 16.63
CA ASP A 256 -6.64 29.28 16.21
C ASP A 256 -6.42 29.47 14.69
N SER A 257 -6.45 28.40 13.89
CA SER A 257 -6.38 28.46 12.42
C SER A 257 -7.67 29.02 11.79
N GLU A 258 -7.59 29.51 10.54
CA GLU A 258 -8.74 29.98 9.78
C GLU A 258 -9.31 28.82 8.93
N LEU A 259 -10.48 28.30 9.32
CA LEU A 259 -11.13 27.20 8.64
C LEU A 259 -11.93 27.67 7.42
N HIS A 260 -11.59 27.16 6.24
CA HIS A 260 -12.39 27.20 5.02
C HIS A 260 -12.97 25.80 4.78
N ILE A 261 -14.29 25.67 4.89
CA ILE A 261 -14.98 24.40 4.73
C ILE A 261 -15.55 24.32 3.31
N PHE A 262 -15.12 23.31 2.56
CA PHE A 262 -15.58 23.05 1.21
C PHE A 262 -16.39 21.75 1.19
N ARG A 263 -17.73 21.90 1.20
CA ARG A 263 -18.62 20.76 0.97
C ARG A 263 -18.54 20.37 -0.50
N VAL A 264 -17.93 19.22 -0.78
CA VAL A 264 -17.78 18.66 -2.12
C VAL A 264 -18.54 17.34 -2.31
N PHE A 265 -19.15 16.78 -1.26
CA PHE A 265 -20.06 15.63 -1.33
C PHE A 265 -21.49 15.99 -0.95
N THR A 266 -22.45 15.44 -1.69
CA THR A 266 -23.89 15.48 -1.36
C THR A 266 -24.20 14.62 -0.13
N ASN A 267 -25.43 14.69 0.40
CA ASN A 267 -25.85 13.79 1.48
C ASN A 267 -25.97 12.32 0.99
N ASN A 268 -26.17 12.12 -0.31
CA ASN A 268 -26.10 10.83 -0.98
C ASN A 268 -24.65 10.39 -1.31
N GLN A 269 -23.65 11.14 -0.80
CA GLN A 269 -22.21 10.86 -0.93
C GLN A 269 -21.70 10.81 -2.38
N VAL A 270 -22.32 11.60 -3.26
CA VAL A 270 -21.91 11.83 -4.64
C VAL A 270 -21.15 13.15 -4.78
N SER A 271 -20.10 13.16 -5.61
CA SER A 271 -19.33 14.31 -6.08
C SER A 271 -19.12 14.21 -7.61
N TYR A 272 -18.50 15.23 -8.22
CA TYR A 272 -18.09 15.25 -9.63
C TYR A 272 -16.68 15.84 -9.74
N THR A 273 -15.92 15.43 -10.74
CA THR A 273 -14.57 15.97 -11.00
C THR A 273 -14.61 17.48 -11.20
N SER A 274 -15.57 18.00 -11.98
CA SER A 274 -15.74 19.45 -12.13
C SER A 274 -15.95 20.21 -10.80
N TRP A 275 -16.59 19.60 -9.79
CA TRP A 275 -16.77 20.21 -8.47
C TRP A 275 -15.45 20.27 -7.69
N PHE A 276 -14.59 19.25 -7.80
CA PHE A 276 -13.23 19.30 -7.27
C PHE A 276 -12.40 20.36 -7.99
N LEU A 277 -12.43 20.43 -9.32
CA LEU A 277 -11.67 21.42 -10.11
C LEU A 277 -12.06 22.86 -9.75
N ASP A 278 -13.35 23.16 -9.62
CA ASP A 278 -13.82 24.50 -9.21
C ASP A 278 -13.44 24.84 -7.76
N ALA A 279 -13.58 23.89 -6.83
CA ALA A 279 -13.19 24.06 -5.45
C ALA A 279 -11.66 24.22 -5.28
N PHE A 280 -10.87 23.54 -6.11
CA PHE A 280 -9.41 23.66 -6.16
C PHE A 280 -8.97 25.00 -6.75
N ASN A 281 -9.57 25.44 -7.87
CA ASN A 281 -9.37 26.79 -8.42
C ASN A 281 -9.69 27.88 -7.38
N TYR A 282 -10.75 27.69 -6.58
CA TYR A 282 -11.10 28.60 -5.49
C TYR A 282 -10.11 28.56 -4.32
N ALA A 283 -9.56 27.39 -3.97
CA ALA A 283 -8.52 27.27 -2.93
C ALA A 283 -7.23 28.00 -3.31
N ILE A 284 -6.82 27.93 -4.59
CA ILE A 284 -5.70 28.70 -5.16
C ILE A 284 -5.99 30.21 -5.03
N LEU A 285 -7.15 30.66 -5.52
CA LEU A 285 -7.58 32.06 -5.48
C LEU A 285 -7.61 32.63 -4.05
N LYS A 286 -8.10 31.85 -3.07
CA LYS A 286 -8.14 32.25 -1.65
C LYS A 286 -6.75 32.27 -1.00
N LYS A 287 -5.73 31.72 -1.66
CA LYS A 287 -4.39 31.46 -1.11
C LYS A 287 -4.49 30.70 0.21
N ILE A 288 -5.09 29.51 0.14
CA ILE A 288 -5.08 28.50 1.20
C ILE A 288 -3.62 28.08 1.49
N ASN A 289 -3.32 27.70 2.73
CA ASN A 289 -1.97 27.22 3.09
C ASN A 289 -1.91 25.69 3.19
N VAL A 290 -2.94 25.07 3.77
CA VAL A 290 -3.02 23.62 4.00
C VAL A 290 -4.35 23.10 3.47
N LEU A 291 -4.33 21.99 2.73
CA LEU A 291 -5.52 21.34 2.19
C LEU A 291 -5.57 19.90 2.69
N ASN A 292 -6.61 19.58 3.46
CA ASN A 292 -6.89 18.22 3.92
C ASN A 292 -7.93 17.55 3.02
N LEU A 293 -7.54 16.43 2.42
CA LEU A 293 -8.40 15.54 1.64
C LEU A 293 -8.47 14.17 2.33
N SER A 294 -9.40 14.01 3.28
CA SER A 294 -9.60 12.79 4.09
C SER A 294 -10.23 11.62 3.32
N ILE A 295 -9.98 11.51 2.02
CA ILE A 295 -10.64 10.62 1.08
C ILE A 295 -9.69 10.20 -0.04
N GLY A 296 -10.00 9.08 -0.69
CA GLY A 296 -9.63 8.91 -2.10
C GLY A 296 -10.35 9.94 -2.96
N GLY A 297 -9.62 10.56 -3.88
CA GLY A 297 -10.18 11.32 -5.00
C GLY A 297 -10.43 10.40 -6.21
N PRO A 298 -10.80 10.97 -7.36
CA PRO A 298 -10.72 10.29 -8.65
C PRO A 298 -9.46 9.46 -8.83
N ASP A 299 -9.61 8.26 -9.38
CA ASP A 299 -8.51 7.42 -9.86
C ASP A 299 -7.53 8.24 -10.72
N PHE A 300 -6.23 7.94 -10.65
CA PHE A 300 -5.14 8.74 -11.24
C PHE A 300 -5.27 8.95 -12.77
N LYS A 301 -6.14 8.20 -13.46
CA LYS A 301 -6.49 8.39 -14.88
C LYS A 301 -7.44 9.55 -15.13
N ASP A 302 -8.04 10.12 -14.09
CA ASP A 302 -8.67 11.43 -14.15
C ASP A 302 -7.58 12.51 -14.23
N HIS A 303 -6.95 12.61 -15.40
CA HIS A 303 -5.88 13.57 -15.64
C HIS A 303 -6.28 15.03 -15.32
N PRO A 304 -7.53 15.50 -15.52
CA PRO A 304 -7.96 16.79 -14.98
C PRO A 304 -7.76 16.93 -13.46
N PHE A 305 -8.16 15.92 -12.67
CA PHE A 305 -7.97 15.93 -11.23
C PHE A 305 -6.48 15.93 -10.85
N VAL A 306 -5.67 15.07 -11.46
CA VAL A 306 -4.22 14.96 -11.17
C VAL A 306 -3.46 16.22 -11.61
N ASP A 307 -3.71 16.75 -12.81
CA ASP A 307 -3.16 18.04 -13.26
C ASP A 307 -3.45 19.16 -12.25
N LYS A 308 -4.66 19.17 -11.67
CA LYS A 308 -5.07 20.17 -10.68
C LYS A 308 -4.44 19.94 -9.30
N VAL A 309 -4.14 18.71 -8.91
CA VAL A 309 -3.35 18.39 -7.71
C VAL A 309 -1.91 18.90 -7.83
N TRP A 310 -1.30 18.75 -9.00
CA TRP A 310 0.00 19.35 -9.29
C TRP A 310 -0.08 20.89 -9.28
N GLU A 311 -1.13 21.49 -9.85
CA GLU A 311 -1.28 22.95 -9.81
C GLU A 311 -1.56 23.52 -8.40
N LEU A 312 -2.37 22.85 -7.57
CA LEU A 312 -2.59 23.20 -6.16
C LEU A 312 -1.25 23.30 -5.42
N THR A 313 -0.43 22.24 -5.52
CA THR A 313 0.85 22.17 -4.83
C THR A 313 1.84 23.18 -5.42
N ALA A 314 1.88 23.37 -6.75
CA ALA A 314 2.67 24.43 -7.40
C ALA A 314 2.33 25.84 -6.85
N ASN A 315 1.05 26.10 -6.58
CA ASN A 315 0.56 27.31 -5.91
C ASN A 315 0.82 27.34 -4.38
N ARG A 316 1.79 26.55 -3.88
CA ARG A 316 2.25 26.43 -2.50
C ARG A 316 1.21 25.92 -1.49
N ILE A 317 0.11 25.30 -1.94
CA ILE A 317 -0.84 24.65 -1.04
C ILE A 317 -0.26 23.32 -0.57
N ILE A 318 -0.08 23.15 0.74
CA ILE A 318 0.43 21.92 1.34
C ILE A 318 -0.73 20.91 1.40
N MET A 319 -0.69 19.88 0.56
CA MET A 319 -1.76 18.88 0.44
C MET A 319 -1.48 17.63 1.28
N VAL A 320 -2.45 17.25 2.11
CA VAL A 320 -2.41 16.06 2.97
C VAL A 320 -3.60 15.17 2.64
N SER A 321 -3.37 13.87 2.44
CA SER A 321 -4.42 12.93 2.03
C SER A 321 -4.28 11.54 2.66
N ALA A 322 -5.41 10.85 2.78
CA ALA A 322 -5.54 9.52 3.37
C ALA A 322 -5.13 8.42 2.38
N ILE A 323 -4.26 7.49 2.78
CA ILE A 323 -3.67 6.51 1.84
C ILE A 323 -4.65 5.41 1.35
N GLY A 324 -5.80 5.24 2.01
CA GLY A 324 -6.81 4.23 1.70
C GLY A 324 -7.21 3.37 2.91
N ASN A 325 -8.35 2.68 2.83
CA ASN A 325 -8.93 1.88 3.93
C ASN A 325 -8.99 0.39 3.59
N ASP A 326 -8.29 -0.01 2.53
CA ASP A 326 -8.47 -1.25 1.79
C ASP A 326 -7.38 -2.29 2.15
N GLY A 327 -6.60 -1.99 3.20
CA GLY A 327 -5.64 -2.91 3.80
C GLY A 327 -6.29 -4.13 4.48
N PRO A 328 -5.55 -5.24 4.67
CA PRO A 328 -4.09 -5.27 4.77
C PRO A 328 -3.34 -5.67 3.48
N LEU A 329 -4.04 -5.84 2.36
CA LEU A 329 -3.43 -6.27 1.09
C LEU A 329 -2.46 -5.21 0.54
N TYR A 330 -1.52 -5.65 -0.30
CA TYR A 330 -0.46 -4.82 -0.86
C TYR A 330 -0.82 -4.37 -2.28
N GLY A 331 -0.59 -3.07 -2.57
CA GLY A 331 -1.02 -2.43 -3.83
C GLY A 331 -2.27 -1.54 -3.66
N THR A 332 -2.84 -1.52 -2.46
CA THR A 332 -4.14 -0.92 -2.10
C THR A 332 -4.15 0.60 -1.97
N LEU A 333 -3.19 1.30 -2.56
CA LEU A 333 -2.96 2.74 -2.36
C LEU A 333 -3.91 3.60 -3.20
N ASN A 334 -4.57 4.58 -2.56
CA ASN A 334 -5.56 5.43 -3.24
C ASN A 334 -5.01 6.81 -3.65
N ASN A 335 -5.45 7.28 -4.82
CA ASN A 335 -5.17 8.62 -5.32
C ASN A 335 -5.92 9.70 -4.51
N PRO A 336 -5.39 10.92 -4.30
CA PRO A 336 -4.06 11.42 -4.66
C PRO A 336 -3.02 11.27 -3.54
N ALA A 337 -3.32 10.54 -2.45
CA ALA A 337 -2.34 10.28 -1.39
C ALA A 337 -1.11 9.51 -1.88
N ASP A 338 -1.26 8.83 -3.01
CA ASP A 338 -0.23 8.13 -3.77
C ASP A 338 0.78 9.08 -4.48
N GLN A 339 0.42 10.34 -4.79
CA GLN A 339 1.24 11.26 -5.58
C GLN A 339 2.52 11.71 -4.84
N MET A 340 3.58 12.03 -5.58
CA MET A 340 4.87 12.43 -5.00
C MET A 340 4.76 13.72 -4.15
N ASP A 341 3.91 14.66 -4.52
CA ASP A 341 3.85 16.00 -3.93
C ASP A 341 2.85 16.08 -2.77
N VAL A 342 1.94 15.11 -2.70
CA VAL A 342 0.96 14.95 -1.63
C VAL A 342 1.60 14.21 -0.46
N ILE A 343 1.29 14.64 0.76
CA ILE A 343 1.63 13.92 1.99
C ILE A 343 0.57 12.84 2.19
N GLY A 344 0.91 11.60 1.80
CA GLY A 344 0.05 10.42 1.92
C GLY A 344 0.22 9.75 3.28
N VAL A 345 -0.88 9.60 4.02
CA VAL A 345 -0.88 9.24 5.44
C VAL A 345 -1.53 7.88 5.70
N GLY A 346 -0.77 6.95 6.28
CA GLY A 346 -1.27 5.67 6.80
C GLY A 346 -1.65 5.71 8.30
N GLY A 347 -2.42 4.72 8.73
CA GLY A 347 -3.01 4.65 10.07
C GLY A 347 -2.36 3.61 11.00
N ILE A 348 -2.13 3.99 12.25
CA ILE A 348 -1.75 3.08 13.36
C ILE A 348 -2.79 3.07 14.50
N ASN A 349 -2.73 2.04 15.36
CA ASN A 349 -3.41 2.02 16.66
C ASN A 349 -2.55 2.66 17.77
N PHE A 350 -3.07 2.74 19.00
CA PHE A 350 -2.36 3.33 20.13
C PHE A 350 -1.21 2.45 20.67
N GLU A 351 -1.13 1.20 20.19
CA GLU A 351 -0.09 0.21 20.45
C GLU A 351 1.08 0.28 19.44
N ASP A 352 1.11 1.31 18.58
CA ASP A 352 2.13 1.54 17.55
C ASP A 352 2.23 0.44 16.46
N GLN A 353 1.12 -0.25 16.20
CA GLN A 353 0.96 -1.23 15.13
C GLN A 353 0.21 -0.62 13.94
N ILE A 354 0.58 -1.01 12.71
CA ILE A 354 -0.16 -0.65 11.49
C ILE A 354 -1.61 -1.15 11.62
N ALA A 355 -2.57 -0.24 11.51
CA ALA A 355 -3.99 -0.57 11.61
C ALA A 355 -4.39 -1.46 10.42
N LYS A 356 -5.21 -2.49 10.66
CA LYS A 356 -5.51 -3.51 9.63
C LYS A 356 -6.04 -2.91 8.33
N PHE A 357 -6.98 -1.97 8.42
CA PHE A 357 -7.56 -1.25 7.28
C PHE A 357 -6.57 -0.34 6.54
N SER A 358 -5.42 0.05 7.11
CA SER A 358 -4.53 1.01 6.44
C SER A 358 -3.98 0.40 5.15
N SER A 359 -4.33 0.99 4.01
CA SER A 359 -3.74 0.63 2.71
C SER A 359 -2.22 0.75 2.72
N ARG A 360 -1.55 -0.08 1.93
CA ARG A 360 -0.10 -0.28 1.95
C ARG A 360 0.43 -0.93 0.66
N GLY A 361 1.74 -1.05 0.58
CA GLY A 361 2.46 -1.59 -0.58
C GLY A 361 3.17 -0.49 -1.36
N MET A 362 3.73 -0.85 -2.51
CA MET A 362 4.34 0.09 -3.42
C MET A 362 3.32 0.67 -4.40
N THR A 363 3.62 1.82 -5.00
CA THR A 363 2.75 2.43 -6.01
C THR A 363 2.55 1.52 -7.22
N THR A 364 1.30 1.29 -7.62
CA THR A 364 0.95 0.25 -8.61
C THR A 364 1.12 0.70 -10.07
N TRP A 365 1.41 1.98 -10.34
CA TRP A 365 1.50 2.48 -11.72
C TRP A 365 2.84 2.30 -12.40
N GLU A 366 3.89 2.04 -11.63
CA GLU A 366 5.23 1.75 -12.14
C GLU A 366 5.53 0.24 -12.24
N LEU A 367 4.66 -0.63 -11.70
CA LEU A 367 4.85 -2.09 -11.69
C LEU A 367 5.13 -2.71 -13.07
N PRO A 368 4.51 -2.29 -14.19
CA PRO A 368 4.88 -2.79 -15.52
C PRO A 368 6.33 -2.52 -15.93
N ASN A 369 7.00 -1.57 -15.27
CA ASN A 369 8.41 -1.23 -15.45
C ASN A 369 9.30 -1.79 -14.31
N GLY A 370 8.77 -2.68 -13.47
CA GLY A 370 9.51 -3.46 -12.48
C GLY A 370 9.07 -3.25 -11.02
N TYR A 371 9.05 -2.02 -10.50
CA TYR A 371 8.84 -1.76 -9.07
C TYR A 371 8.16 -0.41 -8.81
N GLY A 372 7.28 -0.34 -7.80
CA GLY A 372 6.68 0.91 -7.34
C GLY A 372 7.60 1.75 -6.43
N ARG A 373 7.15 2.97 -6.10
CA ARG A 373 7.76 3.88 -5.13
C ARG A 373 7.21 3.66 -3.72
N VAL A 374 7.95 4.14 -2.72
CA VAL A 374 7.62 4.01 -1.29
C VAL A 374 6.45 4.92 -0.92
N LYS A 375 5.35 4.31 -0.47
CA LYS A 375 4.18 4.94 0.16
C LYS A 375 3.66 4.03 1.30
N PRO A 376 2.89 4.55 2.30
CA PRO A 376 2.64 5.97 2.59
C PRO A 376 3.93 6.74 2.88
N ASP A 377 3.90 8.07 2.96
CA ASP A 377 5.10 8.86 3.28
C ASP A 377 5.46 8.76 4.78
N ILE A 378 4.42 8.80 5.62
CA ILE A 378 4.46 8.65 7.08
C ILE A 378 3.17 7.98 7.57
N VAL A 379 3.18 7.52 8.82
CA VAL A 379 1.98 7.04 9.52
C VAL A 379 1.68 7.85 10.79
N THR A 380 0.42 7.86 11.20
CA THR A 380 0.00 8.42 12.50
C THR A 380 -1.25 7.71 13.01
N TYR A 381 -1.67 7.98 14.24
CA TYR A 381 -2.82 7.32 14.84
C TYR A 381 -4.08 7.53 13.99
N GLY A 382 -4.64 6.43 13.52
CA GLY A 382 -5.84 6.39 12.69
C GLY A 382 -6.92 5.48 13.25
N SER A 383 -6.69 4.75 14.34
CA SER A 383 -7.69 3.91 15.01
C SER A 383 -8.02 4.45 16.40
N GLY A 384 -9.31 4.44 16.75
CA GLY A 384 -9.80 4.86 18.08
C GLY A 384 -9.63 6.35 18.39
N VAL A 385 -9.50 7.22 17.37
CA VAL A 385 -9.22 8.65 17.59
C VAL A 385 -10.51 9.40 17.94
N ARG A 386 -10.45 10.21 19.02
CA ARG A 386 -11.56 11.03 19.50
C ARG A 386 -11.60 12.40 18.81
N GLY A 387 -12.74 12.76 18.23
CA GLY A 387 -12.96 14.03 17.50
C GLY A 387 -14.42 14.51 17.61
N SER A 388 -14.72 15.68 17.03
CA SER A 388 -16.05 16.33 17.14
C SER A 388 -17.20 15.49 16.55
N ASN A 389 -18.39 15.60 17.14
CA ASN A 389 -19.62 14.95 16.67
C ASN A 389 -20.65 16.00 16.17
N VAL A 390 -21.43 15.72 15.13
CA VAL A 390 -22.37 16.68 14.48
C VAL A 390 -23.27 17.40 15.47
N LYS A 391 -23.79 16.64 16.45
CA LYS A 391 -24.76 17.09 17.47
C LYS A 391 -24.10 17.76 18.70
N GLY A 392 -22.79 18.01 18.67
CA GLY A 392 -22.01 18.47 19.82
C GLY A 392 -21.29 17.34 20.55
N GLY A 393 -20.31 17.71 21.36
CA GLY A 393 -19.44 16.76 22.06
C GLY A 393 -18.50 16.00 21.11
N CYS A 394 -18.09 14.80 21.53
CA CYS A 394 -17.10 14.00 20.83
C CYS A 394 -17.60 12.59 20.48
N ARG A 395 -17.12 12.05 19.36
CA ARG A 395 -17.21 10.63 18.98
C ARG A 395 -15.82 10.05 18.73
N VAL A 396 -15.73 8.73 18.53
CA VAL A 396 -14.49 7.98 18.29
C VAL A 396 -14.58 7.28 16.94
N LEU A 397 -13.63 7.54 16.04
CA LEU A 397 -13.56 6.92 14.71
C LEU A 397 -12.24 6.19 14.46
N SER A 398 -12.28 5.20 13.57
CA SER A 398 -11.09 4.62 12.93
C SER A 398 -11.12 4.73 11.39
N GLY A 399 -10.00 5.06 10.77
CA GLY A 399 -9.77 5.09 9.31
C GLY A 399 -8.49 5.85 8.94
N THR A 400 -7.95 5.71 7.73
CA THR A 400 -6.88 6.61 7.26
C THR A 400 -7.40 8.03 6.96
N SER A 401 -8.71 8.15 6.69
CA SER A 401 -9.48 9.40 6.71
C SER A 401 -9.43 10.14 8.05
N VAL A 402 -9.13 9.43 9.14
CA VAL A 402 -8.93 9.92 10.51
C VAL A 402 -7.45 10.22 10.79
N ALA A 403 -6.52 9.48 10.19
CA ALA A 403 -5.08 9.75 10.27
C ALA A 403 -4.64 11.01 9.48
N SER A 404 -5.18 11.21 8.28
CA SER A 404 -4.92 12.42 7.45
C SER A 404 -5.11 13.74 8.21
N PRO A 405 -6.23 14.01 8.90
CA PRO A 405 -6.44 15.28 9.61
C PRO A 405 -5.58 15.43 10.87
N VAL A 406 -5.04 14.34 11.45
CA VAL A 406 -3.99 14.44 12.48
C VAL A 406 -2.73 15.06 11.87
N VAL A 407 -2.32 14.62 10.67
CA VAL A 407 -1.19 15.22 9.94
C VAL A 407 -1.53 16.63 9.44
N ALA A 408 -2.72 16.89 8.89
CA ALA A 408 -3.09 18.23 8.42
C ALA A 408 -3.19 19.25 9.57
N GLY A 409 -3.69 18.83 10.73
CA GLY A 409 -3.68 19.61 11.97
C GLY A 409 -2.24 19.89 12.45
N ALA A 410 -1.38 18.87 12.45
CA ALA A 410 0.04 19.02 12.76
C ALA A 410 0.75 19.99 11.79
N VAL A 411 0.57 19.84 10.49
CA VAL A 411 1.11 20.74 9.45
C VAL A 411 0.65 22.19 9.65
N THR A 412 -0.63 22.39 9.98
CA THR A 412 -1.19 23.72 10.27
C THR A 412 -0.55 24.34 11.52
N LEU A 413 -0.37 23.55 12.57
CA LEU A 413 0.28 23.97 13.79
C LEU A 413 1.75 24.34 13.54
N LEU A 414 2.50 23.46 12.87
CA LEU A 414 3.89 23.66 12.47
C LEU A 414 4.07 24.92 11.63
N ALA A 415 3.30 25.08 10.56
CA ALA A 415 3.37 26.24 9.67
C ALA A 415 3.15 27.56 10.42
N SER A 416 2.23 27.60 11.40
CA SER A 416 2.00 28.81 12.22
C SER A 416 3.20 29.21 13.08
N GLY A 417 4.05 28.25 13.47
CA GLY A 417 5.27 28.49 14.25
C GLY A 417 6.47 28.98 13.43
N VAL A 418 6.43 28.80 12.10
CA VAL A 418 7.54 29.16 11.19
C VAL A 418 7.17 30.20 10.14
N LEU A 419 6.06 30.93 10.32
CA LEU A 419 5.65 32.05 9.46
C LEU A 419 6.76 33.08 9.20
N HIS A 420 7.69 33.24 10.16
CA HIS A 420 8.85 34.14 10.05
C HIS A 420 9.86 33.74 8.95
N LYS A 421 9.81 32.50 8.44
CA LYS A 421 10.64 32.00 7.33
C LYS A 421 10.13 32.41 5.95
N GLY A 422 8.91 32.93 5.84
CA GLY A 422 8.32 33.33 4.57
C GLY A 422 8.29 32.20 3.55
N GLU A 423 9.00 32.38 2.44
CA GLU A 423 8.87 31.53 1.24
C GLU A 423 9.73 30.25 1.25
N ASP A 424 10.71 30.15 2.16
CA ASP A 424 11.50 28.93 2.31
C ASP A 424 10.67 27.75 2.83
N ILE A 425 9.50 28.03 3.44
CA ILE A 425 8.53 27.02 3.84
C ILE A 425 7.51 26.81 2.72
N ASN A 426 7.74 25.74 1.96
CA ASN A 426 6.97 25.28 0.81
C ASN A 426 6.50 23.81 0.99
N PRO A 427 5.63 23.27 0.11
CA PRO A 427 5.11 21.90 0.25
C PRO A 427 6.18 20.81 0.38
N ALA A 428 7.27 20.87 -0.41
CA ALA A 428 8.39 19.95 -0.25
C ALA A 428 9.07 20.11 1.11
N SER A 429 9.44 21.32 1.55
CA SER A 429 10.10 21.53 2.86
C SER A 429 9.30 20.97 4.04
N MET A 430 7.96 21.09 4.00
CA MET A 430 7.07 20.53 5.02
C MET A 430 7.09 19.00 4.97
N LYS A 431 6.94 18.42 3.76
CA LYS A 431 7.00 16.98 3.55
C LYS A 431 8.36 16.38 3.98
N GLN A 432 9.46 17.01 3.58
CA GLN A 432 10.82 16.67 3.99
C GLN A 432 10.99 16.70 5.52
N ALA A 433 10.49 17.74 6.20
CA ALA A 433 10.59 17.84 7.66
C ALA A 433 9.76 16.78 8.40
N LEU A 434 8.56 16.46 7.92
CA LEU A 434 7.75 15.35 8.46
C LEU A 434 8.45 14.00 8.27
N MET A 435 9.04 13.77 7.10
CA MET A 435 9.71 12.51 6.76
C MET A 435 11.04 12.34 7.52
N ALA A 436 11.88 13.37 7.64
CA ALA A 436 13.14 13.32 8.39
C ALA A 436 12.96 13.39 9.92
N SER A 437 11.80 13.81 10.41
CA SER A 437 11.47 13.77 11.85
C SER A 437 10.89 12.42 12.30
N ALA A 438 10.25 11.68 11.40
CA ALA A 438 9.49 10.47 11.70
C ALA A 438 10.28 9.43 12.53
N ARG A 439 9.60 8.78 13.47
CA ARG A 439 10.15 7.66 14.24
C ARG A 439 9.71 6.33 13.62
N ARG A 440 10.66 5.54 13.12
CA ARG A 440 10.39 4.18 12.66
C ARG A 440 9.73 3.31 13.73
N LEU A 441 8.83 2.46 13.27
CA LEU A 441 8.18 1.39 14.01
C LEU A 441 9.02 0.11 13.84
N PRO A 442 9.31 -0.63 14.93
CA PRO A 442 10.11 -1.86 14.86
C PRO A 442 9.33 -2.99 14.17
N GLY A 443 10.01 -3.78 13.34
CA GLY A 443 9.43 -4.97 12.69
C GLY A 443 8.52 -4.70 11.48
N VAL A 444 8.32 -3.43 11.09
CA VAL A 444 7.43 -2.99 9.99
C VAL A 444 8.26 -2.51 8.80
N ASN A 445 7.87 -2.80 7.55
CA ASN A 445 8.64 -2.40 6.37
C ASN A 445 8.24 -1.03 5.78
N MET A 446 9.10 -0.43 4.97
CA MET A 446 8.91 0.94 4.46
C MET A 446 7.65 1.11 3.60
N PHE A 447 7.15 0.07 2.95
CA PHE A 447 5.89 0.09 2.20
C PHE A 447 4.64 -0.04 3.09
N GLU A 448 4.80 -0.13 4.41
CA GLU A 448 3.70 -0.12 5.39
C GLU A 448 3.74 1.13 6.30
N GLN A 449 4.93 1.63 6.63
CA GLN A 449 5.11 2.77 7.54
C GLN A 449 5.65 4.05 6.89
N GLY A 450 6.11 4.01 5.63
CA GLY A 450 6.90 5.08 5.04
C GLY A 450 8.20 5.30 5.79
N GLN A 451 8.50 6.56 6.14
CA GLN A 451 9.60 6.90 7.04
C GLN A 451 9.26 6.68 8.54
N GLY A 452 8.01 6.33 8.85
CA GLY A 452 7.55 5.95 10.18
C GLY A 452 6.49 6.90 10.77
N LYS A 453 6.37 6.85 12.09
CA LYS A 453 5.38 7.59 12.87
C LYS A 453 5.72 9.07 12.99
N LEU A 454 4.73 9.93 12.78
CA LEU A 454 4.80 11.39 12.96
C LEU A 454 5.48 11.81 14.28
N ASN A 455 6.45 12.72 14.20
CA ASN A 455 7.10 13.35 15.35
C ASN A 455 7.01 14.88 15.23
N LEU A 456 6.00 15.46 15.89
CA LEU A 456 5.66 16.88 15.79
C LEU A 456 6.79 17.82 16.27
N VAL A 457 7.41 17.51 17.41
CA VAL A 457 8.43 18.39 18.03
C VAL A 457 9.70 18.41 17.17
N LYS A 458 10.17 17.25 16.70
CA LYS A 458 11.34 17.19 15.80
C LYS A 458 11.03 17.81 14.43
N ALA A 459 9.81 17.69 13.91
CA ALA A 459 9.39 18.39 12.69
C ALA A 459 9.49 19.92 12.86
N TYR A 460 9.04 20.45 14.00
CA TYR A 460 9.14 21.88 14.31
C TYR A 460 10.59 22.36 14.36
N GLN A 461 11.48 21.62 15.04
CA GLN A 461 12.91 21.94 15.12
C GLN A 461 13.54 22.00 13.70
N ILE A 462 13.25 21.01 12.85
CA ILE A 462 13.72 20.97 11.46
C ILE A 462 13.24 22.18 10.67
N LEU A 463 11.96 22.57 10.79
CA LEU A 463 11.37 23.70 10.07
C LEU A 463 11.91 25.04 10.56
N ASN A 464 12.09 25.20 11.88
CA ASN A 464 12.66 26.41 12.47
C ASN A 464 14.12 26.63 12.03
N ASN A 465 14.88 25.56 11.82
CA ASN A 465 16.26 25.63 11.32
C ASN A 465 16.36 25.36 9.81
N TYR A 466 15.24 25.26 9.09
CA TYR A 466 15.22 24.88 7.68
C TYR A 466 15.99 25.87 6.81
N LYS A 467 16.71 25.30 5.85
CA LYS A 467 17.44 25.93 4.74
C LYS A 467 16.96 25.21 3.46
N PRO A 468 16.64 25.92 2.37
CA PRO A 468 16.19 25.31 1.10
C PRO A 468 17.14 24.22 0.60
N GLN A 469 16.64 23.01 0.37
CA GLN A 469 17.46 21.84 0.01
C GLN A 469 16.68 20.76 -0.76
N ALA A 470 17.40 19.93 -1.51
CA ALA A 470 16.86 18.67 -2.01
C ALA A 470 17.04 17.54 -0.99
N SER A 471 16.24 16.48 -1.09
CA SER A 471 16.43 15.22 -0.36
C SER A 471 15.74 14.05 -1.06
N LEU A 472 16.01 12.83 -0.62
CA LEU A 472 15.60 11.59 -1.28
C LEU A 472 14.72 10.72 -0.37
N SER A 473 13.75 10.01 -0.95
CA SER A 473 12.93 9.01 -0.26
C SER A 473 12.85 7.71 -1.08
N PRO A 474 13.43 6.59 -0.59
CA PRO A 474 14.27 6.48 0.61
C PRO A 474 15.58 7.27 0.49
N SER A 475 16.16 7.66 1.63
CA SER A 475 17.42 8.43 1.71
C SER A 475 18.70 7.60 1.56
N TYR A 476 18.58 6.27 1.51
CA TYR A 476 19.65 5.31 1.23
C TYR A 476 19.04 3.98 0.77
N ILE A 477 19.87 3.09 0.23
CA ILE A 477 19.50 1.75 -0.21
C ILE A 477 20.41 0.76 0.55
N ASP A 478 19.84 -0.03 1.47
CA ASP A 478 20.55 -1.10 2.19
C ASP A 478 19.86 -2.45 1.98
N LEU A 479 20.39 -3.24 1.04
CA LEU A 479 19.86 -4.56 0.69
C LEU A 479 20.18 -5.65 1.74
N SER A 480 20.54 -5.25 2.96
CA SER A 480 20.65 -6.14 4.12
C SER A 480 19.76 -5.75 5.30
N GLU A 481 19.04 -4.61 5.23
CA GLU A 481 18.19 -4.14 6.33
C GLU A 481 16.77 -4.75 6.27
N CYS A 482 16.65 -6.03 6.62
CA CYS A 482 15.33 -6.64 6.84
C CYS A 482 14.78 -6.36 8.26
N PRO A 483 13.46 -6.14 8.43
CA PRO A 483 12.44 -6.12 7.37
C PRO A 483 12.29 -4.77 6.66
N TYR A 484 12.98 -3.69 7.10
CA TYR A 484 12.67 -2.33 6.65
C TYR A 484 12.73 -2.15 5.12
N MET A 485 13.78 -2.67 4.49
CA MET A 485 14.04 -2.63 3.04
C MET A 485 13.42 -3.83 2.28
N TRP A 486 12.38 -4.47 2.80
CA TRP A 486 11.59 -5.45 2.03
C TRP A 486 10.96 -4.78 0.79
N PRO A 487 10.90 -5.43 -0.39
CA PRO A 487 11.37 -6.79 -0.70
C PRO A 487 12.88 -6.87 -1.01
N TYR A 488 13.53 -5.75 -1.29
CA TYR A 488 14.92 -5.73 -1.76
C TYR A 488 15.93 -6.39 -0.80
N CYS A 489 15.65 -6.39 0.51
CA CYS A 489 16.51 -7.03 1.52
C CYS A 489 16.42 -8.58 1.54
N THR A 490 15.36 -9.19 0.98
CA THR A 490 15.18 -10.66 1.05
C THR A 490 15.97 -11.44 0.00
N GLN A 491 16.72 -10.77 -0.87
CA GLN A 491 17.56 -11.40 -1.90
C GLN A 491 18.89 -10.66 -2.11
N PRO A 492 20.06 -11.32 -1.92
CA PRO A 492 21.35 -10.74 -2.28
C PRO A 492 21.51 -10.68 -3.80
N LEU A 493 22.36 -9.76 -4.27
CA LEU A 493 22.70 -9.63 -5.68
C LEU A 493 23.77 -10.65 -6.10
N TYR A 494 23.82 -10.97 -7.40
CA TYR A 494 24.86 -11.81 -8.01
C TYR A 494 24.99 -11.55 -9.51
N TYR A 495 26.11 -11.97 -10.09
CA TYR A 495 26.37 -11.78 -11.53
C TYR A 495 25.37 -12.54 -12.40
N GLY A 496 24.86 -11.88 -13.42
CA GLY A 496 23.94 -12.45 -14.41
C GLY A 496 22.48 -12.54 -13.96
N ALA A 497 22.10 -11.77 -12.93
CA ALA A 497 20.70 -11.52 -12.55
C ALA A 497 20.04 -10.47 -13.46
N MET A 498 18.70 -10.46 -13.50
CA MET A 498 17.95 -9.24 -13.86
C MET A 498 18.28 -8.11 -12.88
N PRO A 499 18.47 -6.87 -13.34
CA PRO A 499 18.76 -5.74 -12.46
C PRO A 499 17.64 -5.48 -11.44
N VAL A 500 18.00 -5.27 -10.18
CA VAL A 500 17.04 -4.86 -9.14
C VAL A 500 16.81 -3.36 -9.26
N ILE A 501 15.55 -2.93 -9.43
CA ILE A 501 15.19 -1.52 -9.61
C ILE A 501 14.61 -0.96 -8.31
N VAL A 502 15.27 0.06 -7.75
CA VAL A 502 14.78 0.82 -6.59
C VAL A 502 14.36 2.20 -7.09
N ASN A 503 13.07 2.51 -6.97
CA ASN A 503 12.51 3.80 -7.37
C ASN A 503 12.46 4.77 -6.18
N VAL A 504 13.19 5.88 -6.31
CA VAL A 504 13.41 6.91 -5.30
C VAL A 504 12.72 8.20 -5.72
N THR A 505 11.96 8.83 -4.80
CA THR A 505 11.42 10.18 -5.01
C THR A 505 12.46 11.22 -4.60
N ILE A 506 12.73 12.17 -5.50
CA ILE A 506 13.49 13.38 -5.22
C ILE A 506 12.50 14.44 -4.73
N LEU A 507 12.68 14.94 -3.50
CA LEU A 507 11.92 16.08 -2.98
C LEU A 507 12.77 17.35 -3.12
N ASN A 508 12.31 18.29 -3.93
CA ASN A 508 12.96 19.56 -4.19
C ASN A 508 12.37 20.68 -3.32
N GLY A 509 13.01 20.94 -2.18
CA GLY A 509 12.64 22.03 -1.28
C GLY A 509 13.29 23.39 -1.62
N LEU A 510 13.96 23.51 -2.77
CA LEU A 510 14.61 24.74 -3.24
C LEU A 510 13.62 25.72 -3.89
N GLY A 511 12.74 25.21 -4.77
CA GLY A 511 11.79 25.98 -5.57
C GLY A 511 10.75 25.11 -6.29
N VAL A 512 9.72 25.75 -6.88
CA VAL A 512 8.55 25.08 -7.50
C VAL A 512 8.95 24.12 -8.62
N SER A 513 9.92 24.55 -9.43
CA SER A 513 10.57 23.75 -10.45
C SER A 513 12.05 23.62 -10.15
N GLY A 514 12.65 22.51 -10.58
CA GLY A 514 14.10 22.34 -10.63
C GLY A 514 14.50 21.41 -11.76
N HIS A 515 15.79 21.23 -11.93
CA HIS A 515 16.37 20.25 -12.87
C HIS A 515 17.64 19.65 -12.28
N ILE A 516 18.10 18.55 -12.88
CA ILE A 516 19.35 17.89 -12.51
C ILE A 516 20.44 18.41 -13.46
N VAL A 517 21.43 19.13 -12.92
CA VAL A 517 22.41 19.92 -13.71
C VAL A 517 23.40 19.03 -14.47
N GLU A 518 23.83 17.95 -13.82
CA GLU A 518 24.77 16.96 -14.37
C GLU A 518 24.21 15.55 -14.14
N LYS A 519 24.54 14.62 -15.04
CA LYS A 519 24.12 13.22 -14.90
C LYS A 519 24.60 12.66 -13.54
N PRO A 520 23.72 12.01 -12.75
CA PRO A 520 24.09 11.47 -11.44
C PRO A 520 25.33 10.56 -11.52
N GLN A 521 26.29 10.78 -10.64
CA GLN A 521 27.60 10.13 -10.65
C GLN A 521 27.65 8.98 -9.64
N TRP A 522 28.24 7.84 -10.03
CA TRP A 522 28.41 6.67 -9.17
C TRP A 522 29.81 6.65 -8.54
N PHE A 523 29.86 6.71 -7.21
CA PHE A 523 31.09 6.66 -6.43
C PHE A 523 31.20 5.32 -5.70
N SER A 524 32.24 4.56 -6.04
CA SER A 524 32.48 3.21 -5.52
C SER A 524 33.53 3.24 -4.39
N TYR A 525 33.20 2.72 -3.20
CA TYR A 525 34.17 2.64 -2.11
C TYR A 525 35.05 1.40 -2.31
N THR A 526 36.29 1.61 -2.76
CA THR A 526 37.23 0.53 -3.08
C THR A 526 37.60 -0.36 -1.88
N PRO A 527 37.71 0.12 -0.62
CA PRO A 527 37.95 -0.76 0.53
C PRO A 527 36.75 -1.66 0.87
N GLN A 528 35.56 -1.34 0.34
CA GLN A 528 34.32 -2.12 0.47
C GLN A 528 33.81 -2.61 -0.89
N GLN A 529 34.72 -2.94 -1.82
CA GLN A 529 34.41 -3.61 -3.09
C GLN A 529 33.28 -2.97 -3.93
N GLY A 530 33.07 -1.65 -3.83
CA GLY A 530 32.00 -0.94 -4.54
C GLY A 530 32.09 -1.07 -6.07
N ASN A 531 33.30 -1.34 -6.58
CA ASN A 531 33.61 -1.61 -7.98
C ASN A 531 33.05 -2.94 -8.51
N LEU A 532 32.43 -3.77 -7.65
CA LEU A 532 31.69 -4.97 -8.06
C LEU A 532 30.21 -4.70 -8.32
N LEU A 533 29.70 -3.51 -7.99
CA LEU A 533 28.34 -3.09 -8.30
C LEU A 533 28.31 -2.28 -9.60
N GLU A 534 27.51 -2.75 -10.54
CA GLU A 534 27.13 -2.03 -11.75
C GLU A 534 25.84 -1.27 -11.47
N ILE A 535 25.86 0.06 -11.62
CA ILE A 535 24.73 0.94 -11.35
C ILE A 535 24.33 1.63 -12.64
N SER A 536 23.07 1.50 -13.04
CA SER A 536 22.45 2.32 -14.09
C SER A 536 21.39 3.22 -13.46
N ILE A 537 21.26 4.43 -13.98
CA ILE A 537 20.48 5.51 -13.38
C ILE A 537 19.62 6.16 -14.46
N SER A 538 18.31 6.14 -14.24
CA SER A 538 17.34 6.93 -15.01
C SER A 538 16.68 7.94 -14.07
N HIS A 539 16.34 9.12 -14.56
CA HIS A 539 15.74 10.17 -13.74
C HIS A 539 14.82 11.08 -14.55
N SER A 540 13.93 11.79 -13.87
CA SER A 540 13.26 12.96 -14.43
C SER A 540 14.29 14.06 -14.76
N GLU A 541 14.22 14.66 -15.94
CA GLU A 541 15.03 15.83 -16.31
C GLU A 541 14.59 17.08 -15.53
N VAL A 542 13.26 17.29 -15.45
CA VAL A 542 12.60 18.37 -14.73
C VAL A 542 11.93 17.82 -13.47
N LEU A 543 12.17 18.47 -12.34
CA LEU A 543 11.47 18.26 -11.08
C LEU A 543 10.31 19.27 -11.02
N TRP A 544 9.07 18.83 -11.21
CA TRP A 544 7.89 19.68 -11.12
C TRP A 544 6.62 18.87 -10.78
N PRO A 545 5.74 19.36 -9.89
CA PRO A 545 5.92 20.52 -8.99
C PRO A 545 6.61 20.07 -7.69
N TRP A 546 7.74 20.67 -7.31
CA TRP A 546 8.50 20.32 -6.09
C TRP A 546 9.07 18.90 -5.97
N SER A 547 8.82 17.98 -6.90
CA SER A 547 9.42 16.65 -6.87
C SER A 547 9.77 16.09 -8.25
N GLY A 548 10.49 14.98 -8.23
CA GLY A 548 10.74 14.13 -9.40
C GLY A 548 11.19 12.74 -8.96
N TRP A 549 11.72 11.96 -9.89
CA TRP A 549 12.02 10.55 -9.66
C TRP A 549 13.44 10.18 -10.12
N LEU A 550 13.98 9.16 -9.45
CA LEU A 550 15.28 8.56 -9.69
C LEU A 550 15.11 7.03 -9.61
N ALA A 551 15.25 6.36 -10.75
CA ALA A 551 15.25 4.90 -10.84
C ALA A 551 16.70 4.39 -10.80
N VAL A 552 17.04 3.63 -9.76
CA VAL A 552 18.37 3.04 -9.58
C VAL A 552 18.29 1.56 -9.90
N SER A 553 18.97 1.14 -10.98
CA SER A 553 19.07 -0.27 -11.38
C SER A 553 20.41 -0.85 -10.94
N LEU A 554 20.38 -1.87 -10.08
CA LEU A 554 21.57 -2.51 -9.50
C LEU A 554 21.85 -3.87 -10.15
N SER A 555 23.09 -4.06 -10.60
CA SER A 555 23.67 -5.31 -11.11
C SER A 555 25.01 -5.59 -10.42
N VAL A 556 25.57 -6.77 -10.65
CA VAL A 556 26.91 -7.18 -10.18
C VAL A 556 27.78 -7.43 -11.39
N ALA A 557 28.98 -6.85 -11.41
CA ALA A 557 29.95 -7.01 -12.49
C ALA A 557 30.41 -8.46 -12.66
N ALA A 558 30.88 -8.82 -13.87
CA ALA A 558 31.40 -10.16 -14.15
C ALA A 558 32.55 -10.60 -13.21
N SER A 559 33.35 -9.65 -12.73
CA SER A 559 34.39 -9.85 -11.71
C SER A 559 33.84 -10.26 -10.32
N GLY A 560 32.59 -9.91 -10.01
CA GLY A 560 31.89 -10.27 -8.77
C GLY A 560 31.22 -11.66 -8.79
N SER A 561 31.28 -12.38 -9.91
CA SER A 561 30.61 -13.69 -10.11
C SER A 561 30.97 -14.79 -9.11
N THR A 562 32.12 -14.67 -8.44
CA THR A 562 32.61 -15.60 -7.40
C THR A 562 32.82 -14.93 -6.03
N TYR A 563 32.43 -13.65 -5.88
CA TYR A 563 32.60 -12.90 -4.63
C TYR A 563 31.43 -13.17 -3.66
N GLU A 564 31.75 -13.40 -2.39
CA GLU A 564 30.78 -13.29 -1.30
C GLU A 564 31.19 -12.16 -0.36
N GLY A 565 30.26 -11.26 -0.06
CA GLY A 565 30.50 -10.18 0.89
C GLY A 565 29.46 -9.07 0.78
N ILE A 566 29.85 -7.88 1.24
CA ILE A 566 29.06 -6.65 1.09
C ILE A 566 29.82 -5.72 0.16
N ALA A 567 29.11 -5.02 -0.72
CA ALA A 567 29.63 -3.96 -1.56
C ALA A 567 28.98 -2.62 -1.18
N HIS A 568 29.77 -1.54 -1.14
CA HIS A 568 29.29 -0.19 -0.81
C HIS A 568 29.68 0.85 -1.86
N GLY A 569 28.80 1.82 -2.08
CA GLY A 569 29.09 3.07 -2.80
C GLY A 569 28.06 4.15 -2.46
N HIS A 570 28.02 5.20 -3.26
CA HIS A 570 26.92 6.15 -3.27
C HIS A 570 26.74 6.78 -4.65
N ILE A 571 25.50 7.14 -4.98
CA ILE A 571 25.23 8.07 -6.08
C ILE A 571 25.38 9.49 -5.53
N SER A 572 25.80 10.44 -6.35
CA SER A 572 25.70 11.88 -6.06
C SER A 572 24.98 12.59 -7.21
N LEU A 573 24.07 13.51 -6.91
CA LEU A 573 23.38 14.34 -7.89
C LEU A 573 23.17 15.76 -7.36
N THR A 574 23.19 16.75 -8.25
CA THR A 574 22.94 18.15 -7.90
C THR A 574 21.65 18.63 -8.54
N VAL A 575 20.70 19.03 -7.70
CA VAL A 575 19.48 19.73 -8.11
C VAL A 575 19.75 21.22 -8.16
N GLU A 576 19.31 21.88 -9.22
CA GLU A 576 19.22 23.34 -9.32
C GLU A 576 17.77 23.79 -9.51
N SER A 577 17.38 24.83 -8.77
CA SER A 577 16.14 25.58 -8.96
C SER A 577 16.43 27.04 -9.28
N PRO A 578 15.48 27.76 -9.91
CA PRO A 578 15.54 29.22 -10.04
C PRO A 578 15.75 29.91 -8.69
N ALA A 579 16.30 31.12 -8.74
CA ALA A 579 16.52 31.99 -7.57
C ALA A 579 15.22 32.22 -6.77
N GLY A 580 15.32 32.26 -5.44
CA GLY A 580 14.23 32.69 -4.57
C GLY A 580 13.95 34.20 -4.69
N PRO A 581 12.75 34.71 -4.37
CA PRO A 581 12.48 36.14 -4.48
C PRO A 581 13.39 36.99 -3.57
N GLY A 582 14.19 37.85 -4.21
CA GLY A 582 15.24 38.65 -3.56
C GLY A 582 16.67 38.12 -3.80
N GLU A 583 16.81 36.91 -4.34
CA GLU A 583 18.07 36.33 -4.79
C GLU A 583 18.29 36.59 -6.29
N LEU A 584 19.55 36.61 -6.72
CA LEU A 584 19.94 36.70 -8.14
C LEU A 584 20.46 35.36 -8.69
N GLU A 585 21.10 34.57 -7.84
CA GLU A 585 21.73 33.29 -8.18
C GLU A 585 20.77 32.11 -8.02
N PRO A 586 20.87 31.06 -8.85
CA PRO A 586 20.03 29.87 -8.74
C PRO A 586 20.36 29.06 -7.47
N ARG A 587 19.33 28.50 -6.84
CA ARG A 587 19.44 27.69 -5.63
C ARG A 587 19.92 26.28 -5.99
N ARG A 588 21.06 25.84 -5.45
CA ARG A 588 21.65 24.51 -5.70
C ARG A 588 21.68 23.64 -4.44
N SER A 589 21.41 22.35 -4.59
CA SER A 589 21.58 21.34 -3.54
C SER A 589 22.13 20.04 -4.12
N THR A 590 23.33 19.67 -3.69
CA THR A 590 23.87 18.32 -3.94
C THR A 590 23.34 17.36 -2.88
N VAL A 591 22.85 16.20 -3.31
CA VAL A 591 22.43 15.10 -2.43
C VAL A 591 23.16 13.83 -2.83
N THR A 592 23.55 13.05 -1.84
CA THR A 592 24.05 11.69 -2.05
C THR A 592 22.91 10.68 -1.94
N LEU A 593 23.14 9.45 -2.37
CA LEU A 593 22.30 8.29 -2.07
C LEU A 593 23.23 7.11 -1.74
N PRO A 594 23.45 6.80 -0.45
CA PRO A 594 24.29 5.67 -0.06
C PRO A 594 23.68 4.34 -0.51
N ILE A 595 24.50 3.47 -1.09
CA ILE A 595 24.10 2.14 -1.55
C ILE A 595 24.98 1.10 -0.86
N LYS A 596 24.34 0.09 -0.26
CA LYS A 596 24.95 -1.09 0.33
C LYS A 596 24.18 -2.33 -0.10
N ALA A 597 24.88 -3.31 -0.65
CA ALA A 597 24.28 -4.56 -1.10
C ALA A 597 25.10 -5.77 -0.66
N LYS A 598 24.43 -6.87 -0.24
CA LYS A 598 25.09 -8.17 -0.13
C LYS A 598 25.25 -8.75 -1.54
N ILE A 599 26.47 -9.16 -1.88
CA ILE A 599 26.77 -9.94 -3.09
C ILE A 599 27.06 -11.38 -2.68
N ILE A 600 26.62 -12.34 -3.50
CA ILE A 600 26.98 -13.76 -3.42
C ILE A 600 27.48 -14.27 -4.78
N PRO A 601 28.21 -15.41 -4.81
CA PRO A 601 28.52 -16.10 -6.06
C PRO A 601 27.25 -16.48 -6.81
N THR A 602 27.29 -16.48 -8.14
CA THR A 602 26.11 -16.77 -8.98
C THR A 602 25.46 -18.12 -8.59
N PRO A 603 24.19 -18.14 -8.14
CA PRO A 603 23.52 -19.35 -7.69
C PRO A 603 23.40 -20.42 -8.80
N PRO A 604 23.32 -21.71 -8.44
CA PRO A 604 23.05 -22.78 -9.40
C PRO A 604 21.80 -22.48 -10.23
N ARG A 605 21.90 -22.63 -11.56
CA ARG A 605 20.82 -22.32 -12.52
C ARG A 605 19.45 -22.86 -12.10
N HIS A 606 19.37 -24.08 -11.57
CA HIS A 606 18.13 -24.71 -11.12
C HIS A 606 17.46 -24.06 -9.89
N LYS A 607 18.15 -23.17 -9.17
CA LYS A 607 17.56 -22.34 -8.10
C LYS A 607 17.17 -20.94 -8.58
N ARG A 608 17.30 -20.63 -9.88
CA ARG A 608 16.94 -19.33 -10.46
C ARG A 608 15.64 -19.40 -11.25
N ILE A 609 14.65 -18.64 -10.80
CA ILE A 609 13.32 -18.49 -11.37
C ILE A 609 13.18 -17.08 -11.94
N LEU A 610 12.78 -16.97 -13.19
CA LEU A 610 12.36 -15.72 -13.82
C LEU A 610 10.83 -15.67 -13.81
N TRP A 611 10.23 -14.65 -13.19
CA TRP A 611 8.80 -14.35 -13.26
C TRP A 611 8.53 -13.49 -14.48
N ASP A 612 7.56 -13.88 -15.30
CA ASP A 612 7.06 -13.06 -16.40
C ASP A 612 6.09 -11.99 -15.88
N GLN A 613 6.55 -10.74 -15.87
CA GLN A 613 5.72 -9.57 -15.54
C GLN A 613 5.26 -8.83 -16.81
N TYR A 614 5.87 -9.13 -17.96
CA TYR A 614 5.62 -8.43 -19.21
C TYR A 614 4.30 -8.84 -19.83
N HIS A 615 3.80 -10.05 -19.55
CA HIS A 615 2.51 -10.51 -20.07
C HIS A 615 1.32 -10.34 -19.10
N ASN A 616 1.51 -9.75 -17.91
CA ASN A 616 0.38 -9.29 -17.10
C ASN A 616 -0.16 -7.94 -17.59
N LEU A 617 -1.47 -7.71 -17.52
CA LEU A 617 -2.13 -6.46 -17.89
C LEU A 617 -2.50 -5.63 -16.66
N ARG A 618 -1.77 -4.53 -16.48
CA ARG A 618 -2.04 -3.58 -15.41
C ARG A 618 -3.48 -3.04 -15.44
N TYR A 619 -4.12 -3.00 -14.27
CA TYR A 619 -5.41 -2.34 -13.98
C TYR A 619 -5.31 -0.81 -13.73
N PRO A 620 -6.40 -0.02 -13.85
CA PRO A 620 -7.71 -0.32 -14.45
C PRO A 620 -7.91 0.38 -15.83
N PRO A 621 -7.36 -0.11 -16.97
CA PRO A 621 -7.56 0.49 -18.28
C PRO A 621 -8.73 -0.14 -19.04
N GLY A 622 -8.86 -1.47 -18.96
CA GLY A 622 -10.02 -2.25 -19.38
C GLY A 622 -10.71 -2.89 -18.17
N TYR A 623 -11.73 -3.72 -18.46
CA TYR A 623 -12.24 -4.68 -17.49
C TYR A 623 -11.58 -6.02 -17.78
N PHE A 624 -10.69 -6.44 -16.89
CA PHE A 624 -10.28 -7.82 -16.78
C PHE A 624 -10.91 -8.37 -15.48
N PRO A 625 -11.62 -9.50 -15.55
CA PRO A 625 -12.35 -10.07 -14.43
C PRO A 625 -11.44 -10.90 -13.53
N ARG A 626 -11.82 -11.01 -12.26
CA ARG A 626 -11.14 -11.90 -11.31
C ARG A 626 -11.13 -13.36 -11.80
N ASP A 627 -10.00 -14.00 -11.53
CA ASP A 627 -9.76 -15.43 -11.52
C ASP A 627 -10.88 -16.19 -10.78
N ASN A 628 -11.07 -15.98 -9.46
CA ASN A 628 -12.13 -16.67 -8.71
C ASN A 628 -13.55 -16.09 -8.90
N LEU A 629 -14.32 -16.68 -9.82
CA LEU A 629 -15.70 -16.29 -10.20
C LEU A 629 -16.77 -16.43 -9.10
N ARG A 630 -16.43 -16.97 -7.92
CA ARG A 630 -17.33 -16.92 -6.75
C ARG A 630 -17.44 -15.52 -6.16
N VAL A 631 -16.44 -14.65 -6.37
CA VAL A 631 -16.38 -13.30 -5.81
C VAL A 631 -17.28 -12.34 -6.62
N LYS A 632 -18.54 -12.23 -6.21
CA LYS A 632 -19.58 -11.46 -6.95
C LYS A 632 -19.71 -9.99 -6.54
N ASN A 633 -19.07 -9.57 -5.45
CA ASN A 633 -19.26 -8.24 -4.87
C ASN A 633 -18.27 -7.19 -5.38
N ASP A 634 -17.13 -7.62 -5.92
CA ASP A 634 -16.18 -6.80 -6.67
C ASP A 634 -15.70 -7.66 -7.85
N PRO A 635 -15.98 -7.29 -9.10
CA PRO A 635 -15.70 -8.14 -10.27
C PRO A 635 -14.29 -7.95 -10.84
N LEU A 636 -13.59 -6.89 -10.46
CA LEU A 636 -12.28 -6.48 -10.97
C LEU A 636 -11.19 -6.95 -10.00
N ASP A 637 -10.03 -7.42 -10.48
CA ASP A 637 -8.83 -7.24 -9.66
C ASP A 637 -8.42 -5.76 -9.70
N TRP A 638 -7.90 -5.28 -8.57
CA TRP A 638 -7.38 -3.93 -8.41
C TRP A 638 -5.93 -3.92 -7.93
N ASN A 639 -5.41 -5.06 -7.47
CA ASN A 639 -4.13 -5.14 -6.77
C ASN A 639 -2.95 -5.20 -7.76
N GLY A 640 -3.18 -5.73 -8.95
CA GLY A 640 -2.25 -5.78 -10.06
C GLY A 640 -1.19 -6.85 -9.87
N ASP A 641 -1.13 -7.77 -10.80
CA ASP A 641 -0.36 -9.01 -10.74
C ASP A 641 1.12 -8.76 -10.62
N HIS A 642 1.67 -9.00 -9.43
CA HIS A 642 3.07 -8.82 -9.13
C HIS A 642 3.48 -9.66 -7.92
N ILE A 643 4.71 -10.19 -7.95
CA ILE A 643 5.34 -10.96 -6.86
C ILE A 643 5.50 -10.22 -5.51
N HIS A 644 4.99 -8.99 -5.39
CA HIS A 644 5.08 -8.14 -4.20
C HIS A 644 3.73 -7.49 -3.81
N THR A 645 2.64 -7.73 -4.57
CA THR A 645 1.27 -7.31 -4.28
C THR A 645 0.44 -8.53 -3.89
N ASN A 646 -0.17 -9.20 -4.88
CA ASN A 646 -1.05 -10.36 -4.73
C ASN A 646 -0.24 -11.67 -4.58
N PHE A 647 0.75 -11.90 -5.44
CA PHE A 647 1.64 -13.08 -5.36
C PHE A 647 2.79 -12.93 -4.34
N LYS A 648 2.63 -12.03 -3.36
CA LYS A 648 3.62 -11.74 -2.30
C LYS A 648 3.98 -12.97 -1.47
N ASP A 649 2.98 -13.74 -1.03
CA ASP A 649 3.22 -14.86 -0.12
C ASP A 649 3.77 -16.09 -0.89
N MET A 650 3.46 -16.21 -2.18
CA MET A 650 4.16 -17.11 -3.11
C MET A 650 5.65 -16.76 -3.20
N TYR A 651 6.00 -15.48 -3.43
CA TYR A 651 7.40 -15.03 -3.43
C TYR A 651 8.10 -15.38 -2.10
N GLN A 652 7.44 -15.16 -0.96
CA GLN A 652 8.01 -15.55 0.34
C GLN A 652 8.24 -17.05 0.45
N ASN A 653 7.31 -17.90 -0.02
CA ASN A 653 7.52 -19.35 -0.03
C ASN A 653 8.73 -19.75 -0.90
N LEU A 654 8.83 -19.21 -2.12
CA LEU A 654 9.95 -19.48 -3.02
C LEU A 654 11.31 -19.05 -2.43
N ARG A 655 11.37 -17.87 -1.81
CA ARG A 655 12.57 -17.40 -1.09
C ARG A 655 12.91 -18.29 0.10
N ASN A 656 11.92 -18.76 0.86
CA ASN A 656 12.11 -19.71 1.96
C ASN A 656 12.58 -21.09 1.47
N GLY A 657 12.12 -21.54 0.29
CA GLY A 657 12.63 -22.71 -0.44
C GLY A 657 14.03 -22.53 -1.06
N GLY A 658 14.67 -21.37 -0.84
CA GLY A 658 16.00 -21.05 -1.34
C GLY A 658 16.07 -20.79 -2.86
N TYR A 659 14.94 -20.53 -3.51
CA TYR A 659 14.89 -20.10 -4.90
C TYR A 659 15.09 -18.59 -5.01
N TYR A 660 15.88 -18.17 -5.99
CA TYR A 660 16.07 -16.78 -6.35
C TYR A 660 15.04 -16.41 -7.41
N VAL A 661 14.25 -15.38 -7.14
CA VAL A 661 13.12 -14.95 -7.98
C VAL A 661 13.43 -13.57 -8.53
N GLU A 662 13.28 -13.43 -9.84
CA GLU A 662 13.71 -12.27 -10.62
C GLU A 662 12.55 -11.84 -11.53
N VAL A 663 12.39 -10.54 -11.82
CA VAL A 663 11.21 -10.00 -12.55
C VAL A 663 11.58 -9.63 -13.99
N LEU A 664 10.86 -10.17 -14.96
CA LEU A 664 11.00 -9.86 -16.38
C LEU A 664 9.95 -8.83 -16.82
N GLY A 665 10.33 -7.55 -16.86
CA GLY A 665 9.51 -6.45 -17.39
C GLY A 665 9.72 -6.14 -18.89
N ALA A 666 10.07 -7.14 -19.70
CA ALA A 666 10.36 -7.00 -21.13
C ALA A 666 10.01 -8.30 -21.90
N PRO A 667 9.84 -8.27 -23.24
CA PRO A 667 9.58 -9.47 -24.03
C PRO A 667 10.59 -10.59 -23.79
N PHE A 668 10.19 -11.84 -24.00
CA PHE A 668 11.04 -13.03 -23.89
C PHE A 668 12.29 -12.95 -24.78
N THR A 669 12.27 -12.16 -25.86
CA THR A 669 13.44 -11.87 -26.70
C THR A 669 14.61 -11.21 -25.95
N CYS A 670 14.35 -10.59 -24.80
CA CYS A 670 15.29 -9.74 -24.08
C CYS A 670 16.08 -10.42 -22.94
N PHE A 671 15.84 -11.70 -22.63
CA PHE A 671 16.58 -12.42 -21.58
C PHE A 671 17.35 -13.65 -22.10
N ALA A 672 18.47 -13.98 -21.45
CA ALA A 672 19.30 -15.14 -21.76
C ALA A 672 18.86 -16.37 -20.95
N ALA A 673 18.08 -17.27 -21.57
CA ALA A 673 17.56 -18.49 -20.92
C ALA A 673 18.62 -19.46 -20.36
N SER A 674 19.88 -19.33 -20.79
CA SER A 674 21.01 -20.06 -20.20
C SER A 674 21.29 -19.68 -18.74
N GLN A 675 20.86 -18.50 -18.28
CA GLN A 675 21.02 -18.03 -16.90
C GLN A 675 19.98 -18.61 -15.92
N TYR A 676 18.79 -18.99 -16.40
CA TYR A 676 17.62 -19.35 -15.57
C TYR A 676 17.27 -20.82 -15.69
N GLY A 677 16.91 -21.46 -14.58
CA GLY A 677 16.46 -22.85 -14.58
C GLY A 677 14.98 -22.98 -14.92
N THR A 678 14.17 -21.98 -14.57
CA THR A 678 12.73 -21.96 -14.82
C THR A 678 12.24 -20.55 -15.17
N LEU A 679 11.41 -20.44 -16.20
CA LEU A 679 10.51 -19.31 -16.42
C LEU A 679 9.15 -19.66 -15.79
N LEU A 680 8.59 -18.75 -15.00
CA LEU A 680 7.30 -18.87 -14.34
C LEU A 680 6.36 -17.83 -14.93
N ILE A 681 5.33 -18.29 -15.63
CA ILE A 681 4.27 -17.48 -16.24
C ILE A 681 3.01 -17.71 -15.39
N VAL A 682 2.40 -16.65 -14.89
CA VAL A 682 1.22 -16.71 -14.02
C VAL A 682 0.23 -15.63 -14.44
N ASP A 683 -1.03 -16.05 -14.58
CA ASP A 683 -2.18 -15.26 -15.05
C ASP A 683 -1.88 -14.20 -16.13
N PRO A 684 -1.38 -14.61 -17.33
CA PRO A 684 -1.04 -13.66 -18.38
C PRO A 684 -2.29 -13.28 -19.20
N GLU A 685 -2.73 -12.03 -19.11
CA GLU A 685 -3.86 -11.50 -19.87
C GLU A 685 -3.47 -10.90 -21.24
N GLU A 686 -2.17 -10.77 -21.51
CA GLU A 686 -1.58 -10.20 -22.72
C GLU A 686 -1.45 -11.23 -23.87
N GLU A 687 -1.19 -10.75 -25.08
CA GLU A 687 -0.80 -11.58 -26.25
C GLU A 687 0.73 -11.77 -26.33
N PHE A 688 1.21 -12.82 -26.99
CA PHE A 688 2.65 -13.06 -27.20
C PHE A 688 3.09 -12.69 -28.63
N TYR A 689 4.28 -12.13 -28.81
CA TYR A 689 4.86 -11.88 -30.14
C TYR A 689 5.28 -13.21 -30.81
N PRO A 690 5.13 -13.38 -32.14
CA PRO A 690 5.58 -14.58 -32.87
C PRO A 690 7.07 -14.91 -32.68
N GLU A 691 7.91 -13.89 -32.50
CA GLU A 691 9.33 -13.98 -32.20
C GLU A 691 9.60 -14.62 -30.83
N GLU A 692 8.74 -14.37 -29.84
CA GLU A 692 8.83 -14.92 -28.49
C GLU A 692 8.45 -16.39 -28.45
N ILE A 693 7.34 -16.77 -29.08
CA ILE A 693 6.93 -18.18 -29.25
C ILE A 693 8.08 -18.96 -29.92
N SER A 694 8.65 -18.36 -30.97
CA SER A 694 9.80 -18.92 -31.69
C SER A 694 11.08 -19.00 -30.86
N LYS A 695 11.32 -18.08 -29.91
CA LYS A 695 12.48 -18.10 -29.01
C LYS A 695 12.28 -19.07 -27.85
N LEU A 696 11.15 -19.02 -27.17
CA LEU A 696 10.83 -19.89 -26.03
C LEU A 696 10.96 -21.37 -26.42
N LYS A 697 10.57 -21.71 -27.65
CA LYS A 697 10.81 -23.04 -28.23
C LYS A 697 12.29 -23.44 -28.24
N ARG A 698 13.18 -22.57 -28.70
CA ARG A 698 14.64 -22.80 -28.74
C ARG A 698 15.25 -22.85 -27.34
N ASP A 699 14.75 -22.02 -26.43
CA ASP A 699 15.24 -21.94 -25.06
C ASP A 699 14.87 -23.20 -24.25
N ILE A 700 13.64 -23.71 -24.40
CA ILE A 700 13.20 -24.97 -23.80
C ILE A 700 13.95 -26.17 -24.41
N ASP A 701 14.13 -26.18 -25.72
CA ASP A 701 14.99 -27.16 -26.40
C ASP A 701 16.43 -27.15 -25.88
N SER A 702 16.90 -25.99 -25.39
CA SER A 702 18.22 -25.77 -24.77
C SER A 702 18.23 -25.96 -23.24
N GLY A 703 17.15 -26.48 -22.65
CA GLY A 703 17.08 -26.84 -21.24
C GLY A 703 16.51 -25.77 -20.29
N LEU A 704 15.81 -24.74 -20.76
CA LEU A 704 14.93 -23.92 -19.91
C LEU A 704 13.67 -24.72 -19.58
N SER A 705 13.28 -24.80 -18.30
CA SER A 705 11.95 -25.30 -17.95
C SER A 705 10.94 -24.16 -17.85
N VAL A 706 9.66 -24.44 -18.08
CA VAL A 706 8.57 -23.47 -17.93
C VAL A 706 7.50 -24.02 -16.99
N ILE A 707 7.00 -23.18 -16.10
CA ILE A 707 5.82 -23.42 -15.28
C ILE A 707 4.78 -22.38 -15.68
N ILE A 708 3.56 -22.85 -15.94
CA ILE A 708 2.41 -22.01 -16.28
C ILE A 708 1.30 -22.25 -15.26
N PHE A 709 0.88 -21.20 -14.57
CA PHE A 709 -0.40 -21.13 -13.88
C PHE A 709 -1.30 -20.23 -14.74
N ALA A 710 -2.32 -20.81 -15.33
CA ALA A 710 -3.37 -20.08 -16.07
C ALA A 710 -4.65 -20.04 -15.25
N ASP A 711 -5.65 -19.32 -15.73
CA ASP A 711 -7.00 -19.30 -15.16
C ASP A 711 -8.06 -19.52 -16.25
N TRP A 712 -9.34 -19.36 -15.93
CA TRP A 712 -10.42 -19.54 -16.88
C TRP A 712 -10.39 -18.57 -18.06
N TYR A 713 -10.87 -19.08 -19.20
CA TYR A 713 -11.34 -18.24 -20.30
C TYR A 713 -12.56 -18.89 -20.95
N ASN A 714 -13.70 -18.19 -20.95
CA ASN A 714 -14.90 -18.64 -21.66
C ASN A 714 -15.72 -17.44 -22.16
N THR A 715 -15.90 -17.32 -23.49
CA THR A 715 -16.57 -16.13 -24.05
C THR A 715 -18.06 -16.00 -23.68
N THR A 716 -18.71 -17.09 -23.27
CA THR A 716 -20.12 -17.08 -22.83
C THR A 716 -20.22 -16.62 -21.37
N ILE A 717 -19.29 -17.07 -20.51
CA ILE A 717 -19.16 -16.55 -19.14
C ILE A 717 -18.75 -15.07 -19.17
N MET A 718 -17.77 -14.66 -20.00
CA MET A 718 -17.39 -13.25 -20.18
C MET A 718 -18.61 -12.37 -20.51
N LYS A 719 -19.45 -12.81 -21.45
CA LYS A 719 -20.71 -12.12 -21.83
C LYS A 719 -21.78 -12.12 -20.72
N LYS A 720 -21.63 -12.92 -19.66
CA LYS A 720 -22.55 -13.01 -18.51
C LYS A 720 -22.03 -12.32 -17.25
N VAL A 721 -20.72 -12.29 -17.02
CA VAL A 721 -20.06 -11.50 -15.96
C VAL A 721 -19.78 -10.05 -16.37
N LYS A 722 -20.21 -9.65 -17.58
CA LYS A 722 -20.42 -8.23 -17.89
C LYS A 722 -21.32 -7.61 -16.83
N PHE A 723 -20.93 -6.46 -16.30
CA PHE A 723 -21.80 -5.69 -15.42
C PHE A 723 -22.31 -4.45 -16.15
N TYR A 724 -23.54 -4.05 -15.84
CA TYR A 724 -23.98 -2.71 -16.19
C TYR A 724 -23.39 -1.79 -15.14
N ASP A 725 -22.32 -1.10 -15.53
CA ASP A 725 -21.69 -0.13 -14.67
C ASP A 725 -22.62 1.09 -14.63
N GLU A 726 -23.19 1.37 -13.46
CA GLU A 726 -24.18 2.43 -13.28
C GLU A 726 -23.71 3.89 -13.24
N ASN A 727 -22.45 4.31 -13.11
CA ASN A 727 -21.18 3.77 -13.57
C ASN A 727 -20.78 4.65 -14.75
N THR A 728 -20.18 4.09 -15.79
CA THR A 728 -20.09 4.73 -17.12
C THR A 728 -21.40 4.71 -17.91
N ARG A 729 -22.45 4.07 -17.36
CA ARG A 729 -23.70 3.68 -18.06
C ARG A 729 -23.47 2.80 -19.29
N GLN A 730 -22.29 2.23 -19.42
CA GLN A 730 -21.94 1.25 -20.42
C GLN A 730 -21.93 -0.15 -19.81
N TRP A 731 -22.24 -1.15 -20.62
CA TRP A 731 -21.92 -2.52 -20.28
C TRP A 731 -20.40 -2.71 -20.38
N TRP A 732 -19.72 -2.81 -19.24
CA TRP A 732 -18.34 -3.29 -19.26
C TRP A 732 -18.39 -4.79 -19.48
N MET A 733 -17.85 -5.22 -20.62
CA MET A 733 -17.60 -6.62 -20.92
C MET A 733 -16.13 -6.91 -20.66
N PRO A 734 -15.78 -8.08 -20.13
CA PRO A 734 -14.40 -8.53 -20.03
C PRO A 734 -13.69 -8.44 -21.38
N ASP A 735 -12.51 -7.81 -21.40
CA ASP A 735 -11.67 -7.76 -22.61
C ASP A 735 -10.83 -9.05 -22.78
N THR A 736 -10.68 -9.86 -21.70
CA THR A 736 -10.15 -11.24 -21.65
C THR A 736 -10.91 -12.09 -20.58
N GLY A 737 -10.50 -13.35 -20.34
CA GLY A 737 -10.91 -14.16 -19.17
C GLY A 737 -10.21 -13.68 -17.90
N GLY A 738 -9.84 -14.57 -16.98
CA GLY A 738 -8.69 -14.29 -16.10
C GLY A 738 -7.46 -14.24 -17.00
N ALA A 739 -6.86 -15.40 -17.24
CA ALA A 739 -5.80 -15.53 -18.23
C ALA A 739 -6.32 -15.38 -19.68
N ASN A 740 -5.46 -14.89 -20.58
CA ASN A 740 -5.64 -14.99 -22.02
C ASN A 740 -5.26 -16.40 -22.50
N VAL A 741 -6.10 -17.38 -22.15
CA VAL A 741 -5.91 -18.79 -22.52
C VAL A 741 -5.76 -19.01 -24.05
N PRO A 742 -6.44 -18.26 -24.94
CA PRO A 742 -6.13 -18.31 -26.38
C PRO A 742 -4.67 -17.98 -26.72
N ALA A 743 -4.08 -16.94 -26.11
CA ALA A 743 -2.66 -16.60 -26.31
C ALA A 743 -1.72 -17.66 -25.73
N LEU A 744 -2.03 -18.18 -24.53
CA LEU A 744 -1.30 -19.33 -23.95
C LEU A 744 -1.37 -20.58 -24.83
N ASN A 745 -2.49 -20.83 -25.50
CA ASN A 745 -2.64 -21.94 -26.44
C ASN A 745 -1.78 -21.75 -27.69
N ASP A 746 -1.69 -20.54 -28.24
CA ASP A 746 -0.79 -20.26 -29.37
C ASP A 746 0.70 -20.38 -28.97
N LEU A 747 1.05 -19.97 -27.75
CA LEU A 747 2.38 -20.18 -27.16
C LEU A 747 2.72 -21.67 -27.00
N LEU A 748 1.76 -22.47 -26.51
CA LEU A 748 1.93 -23.89 -26.18
C LEU A 748 1.75 -24.86 -27.36
N ALA A 749 1.13 -24.42 -28.46
CA ALA A 749 0.83 -25.24 -29.64
C ALA A 749 2.04 -26.02 -30.18
N ALA A 750 3.24 -25.44 -30.05
CA ALA A 750 4.51 -26.05 -30.47
C ALA A 750 4.85 -27.40 -29.82
N TRP A 751 4.20 -27.75 -28.69
CA TRP A 751 4.35 -29.03 -27.97
C TRP A 751 3.07 -29.88 -27.97
N GLY A 752 2.00 -29.46 -28.66
CA GLY A 752 0.72 -30.20 -28.66
C GLY A 752 -0.04 -30.14 -27.33
N ILE A 753 0.25 -29.13 -26.50
CA ILE A 753 -0.52 -28.80 -25.30
C ILE A 753 -1.58 -27.76 -25.67
N SER A 754 -2.80 -27.91 -25.17
CA SER A 754 -3.78 -26.81 -25.17
C SER A 754 -4.77 -26.92 -24.01
N LEU A 755 -5.04 -25.81 -23.34
CA LEU A 755 -6.12 -25.61 -22.39
C LEU A 755 -7.48 -25.47 -23.11
N GLY A 756 -8.55 -25.83 -22.41
CA GLY A 756 -9.94 -25.80 -22.88
C GLY A 756 -10.77 -24.65 -22.32
N ASP A 757 -11.95 -24.44 -22.91
CA ASP A 757 -12.84 -23.32 -22.63
C ASP A 757 -13.81 -23.53 -21.45
N ARG A 758 -13.99 -24.77 -20.98
CA ARG A 758 -14.85 -25.09 -19.82
C ARG A 758 -14.14 -24.78 -18.50
N VAL A 759 -14.91 -24.26 -17.55
CA VAL A 759 -14.45 -23.68 -16.29
C VAL A 759 -14.96 -24.50 -15.12
N PHE A 760 -14.06 -24.93 -14.24
CA PHE A 760 -14.35 -25.92 -13.20
C PHE A 760 -14.07 -25.37 -11.80
N GLU A 761 -14.78 -25.91 -10.80
CA GLU A 761 -14.54 -25.58 -9.39
C GLU A 761 -14.62 -26.80 -8.45
N GLY A 762 -14.00 -26.70 -7.28
CA GLY A 762 -14.31 -27.55 -6.12
C GLY A 762 -13.11 -28.06 -5.33
N ASP A 763 -13.39 -28.55 -4.12
CA ASP A 763 -12.41 -29.27 -3.30
C ASP A 763 -11.91 -30.55 -3.98
N PHE A 764 -10.59 -30.75 -3.91
CA PHE A 764 -9.93 -31.99 -4.28
C PHE A 764 -8.77 -32.32 -3.34
N LYS A 765 -8.17 -33.50 -3.52
CA LYS A 765 -7.05 -33.98 -2.71
C LYS A 765 -5.96 -34.62 -3.56
N ILE A 766 -4.70 -34.35 -3.21
CA ILE A 766 -3.53 -35.06 -3.73
C ILE A 766 -2.78 -35.62 -2.52
N ASN A 767 -2.75 -36.95 -2.40
CA ASN A 767 -2.28 -37.69 -1.22
C ASN A 767 -2.86 -37.16 0.11
N ASN A 768 -2.11 -36.34 0.85
CA ASN A 768 -2.52 -35.75 2.13
C ASN A 768 -2.83 -34.25 2.07
N HIS A 769 -2.64 -33.61 0.93
CA HIS A 769 -2.91 -32.19 0.73
C HIS A 769 -4.33 -31.99 0.21
N GLU A 770 -5.14 -31.26 0.96
CA GLU A 770 -6.41 -30.73 0.46
C GLU A 770 -6.16 -29.45 -0.32
N MET A 771 -6.83 -29.32 -1.45
CA MET A 771 -6.80 -28.17 -2.34
C MET A 771 -8.22 -27.78 -2.73
N TYR A 772 -8.35 -26.61 -3.31
CA TYR A 772 -9.57 -26.12 -3.91
C TYR A 772 -9.22 -25.61 -5.31
N TYR A 773 -9.94 -26.07 -6.34
CA TYR A 773 -9.82 -25.56 -7.71
C TYR A 773 -10.74 -24.36 -7.85
N ALA A 774 -10.19 -23.18 -8.09
CA ALA A 774 -10.94 -21.93 -8.10
C ALA A 774 -11.11 -21.40 -9.52
N SER A 775 -12.21 -21.76 -10.17
CA SER A 775 -12.55 -21.20 -11.49
C SER A 775 -11.46 -21.43 -12.55
N GLY A 776 -10.88 -22.63 -12.58
CA GLY A 776 -9.79 -22.93 -13.50
C GLY A 776 -10.25 -23.53 -14.83
N SER A 777 -9.45 -23.33 -15.89
CA SER A 777 -9.59 -24.02 -17.18
C SER A 777 -9.00 -25.45 -17.12
N SER A 778 -9.43 -26.34 -18.00
CA SER A 778 -8.94 -27.74 -18.06
C SER A 778 -7.92 -27.97 -19.19
N ILE A 779 -7.16 -29.06 -19.16
CA ILE A 779 -6.20 -29.42 -20.21
C ILE A 779 -6.91 -30.24 -21.32
N SER A 780 -7.38 -29.56 -22.37
CA SER A 780 -8.03 -30.17 -23.54
C SER A 780 -7.10 -31.15 -24.29
N LYS A 781 -5.82 -30.80 -24.49
CA LYS A 781 -4.82 -31.61 -25.20
C LYS A 781 -3.49 -31.65 -24.45
N PHE A 782 -2.86 -32.83 -24.42
CA PHE A 782 -1.54 -33.04 -23.85
C PHE A 782 -0.82 -34.20 -24.58
N PRO A 783 0.53 -34.21 -24.67
CA PRO A 783 1.26 -35.32 -25.26
C PRO A 783 1.18 -36.61 -24.45
N ARG A 784 1.05 -37.75 -25.14
CA ARG A 784 0.97 -39.10 -24.55
C ARG A 784 2.21 -39.55 -23.74
N ASN A 785 3.32 -38.82 -23.82
CA ASN A 785 4.55 -39.07 -23.07
C ASN A 785 4.72 -38.14 -21.85
N GLY A 786 3.74 -37.28 -21.57
CA GLY A 786 3.66 -36.50 -20.34
C GLY A 786 2.67 -37.12 -19.36
N LEU A 787 2.89 -36.86 -18.06
CA LEU A 787 1.95 -37.19 -16.99
C LEU A 787 0.84 -36.13 -16.96
N VAL A 788 -0.41 -36.54 -16.80
CA VAL A 788 -1.51 -35.63 -16.42
C VAL A 788 -2.24 -36.19 -15.21
N ILE A 789 -2.60 -35.30 -14.29
CA ILE A 789 -3.39 -35.59 -13.09
C ILE A 789 -4.77 -34.96 -13.27
N SER A 790 -5.82 -35.78 -13.14
CA SER A 790 -7.22 -35.35 -13.19
C SER A 790 -7.91 -35.45 -11.83
N ARG A 791 -8.97 -34.67 -11.63
CA ARG A 791 -9.86 -34.77 -10.46
C ARG A 791 -11.34 -34.55 -10.78
N LYS A 792 -12.20 -35.13 -9.95
CA LYS A 792 -13.66 -34.98 -10.01
C LYS A 792 -14.14 -33.63 -9.47
N LEU A 793 -14.28 -32.66 -10.37
CA LEU A 793 -14.69 -31.27 -10.10
C LEU A 793 -16.10 -30.98 -10.62
N ASN A 794 -16.69 -29.87 -10.18
CA ASN A 794 -17.96 -29.35 -10.69
C ASN A 794 -17.69 -28.48 -11.93
N ASP A 795 -18.59 -28.46 -12.91
CA ASP A 795 -18.55 -27.44 -13.98
C ASP A 795 -19.15 -26.14 -13.46
N GLN A 796 -18.30 -25.16 -13.16
CA GLN A 796 -18.72 -23.86 -12.67
C GLN A 796 -19.35 -23.03 -13.78
N GLY A 797 -18.91 -23.21 -15.03
CA GLY A 797 -19.45 -22.51 -16.20
C GLY A 797 -20.94 -22.79 -16.38
N LEU A 798 -21.34 -24.06 -16.39
CA LEU A 798 -22.75 -24.47 -16.47
C LEU A 798 -23.56 -23.93 -15.28
N GLN A 799 -23.02 -24.00 -14.06
CA GLN A 799 -23.66 -23.43 -12.87
C GLN A 799 -23.87 -21.90 -12.99
N MET A 800 -22.89 -21.17 -13.53
CA MET A 800 -23.00 -19.74 -13.79
C MET A 800 -23.96 -19.42 -14.92
N LEU A 801 -24.05 -20.25 -15.97
CA LEU A 801 -25.04 -20.12 -17.03
C LEU A 801 -26.47 -20.38 -16.52
N GLY A 802 -26.62 -21.20 -15.48
CA GLY A 802 -27.88 -21.46 -14.77
C GLY A 802 -28.38 -22.89 -14.92
N GLU A 803 -27.53 -23.81 -15.37
CA GLU A 803 -27.85 -25.20 -15.64
C GLU A 803 -27.62 -26.10 -14.40
N PRO A 804 -28.38 -27.19 -14.23
CA PRO A 804 -28.32 -28.03 -13.04
C PRO A 804 -27.10 -28.98 -13.06
N VAL A 805 -26.03 -28.58 -12.37
CA VAL A 805 -24.80 -29.38 -12.23
C VAL A 805 -24.98 -30.47 -11.17
N ASN A 806 -25.55 -31.60 -11.58
CA ASN A 806 -25.78 -32.78 -10.73
C ASN A 806 -24.62 -33.79 -10.74
N GLU A 807 -23.69 -33.69 -11.69
CA GLU A 807 -22.60 -34.63 -11.90
C GLU A 807 -21.23 -33.95 -11.82
N LYS A 808 -20.20 -34.72 -11.41
CA LYS A 808 -18.80 -34.28 -11.38
C LYS A 808 -18.03 -34.86 -12.55
N PHE A 809 -17.29 -34.00 -13.25
CA PHE A 809 -16.50 -34.35 -14.42
C PHE A 809 -15.06 -34.72 -14.01
N GLU A 810 -14.43 -35.66 -14.71
CA GLU A 810 -13.01 -35.98 -14.52
C GLU A 810 -12.16 -34.95 -15.29
N VAL A 811 -11.70 -33.93 -14.57
CA VAL A 811 -11.05 -32.73 -15.14
C VAL A 811 -9.53 -32.88 -15.11
N PRO A 812 -8.83 -32.94 -16.26
CA PRO A 812 -7.37 -32.89 -16.30
C PRO A 812 -6.90 -31.47 -15.95
N MET A 813 -6.22 -31.34 -14.80
CA MET A 813 -5.92 -30.04 -14.18
C MET A 813 -4.42 -29.71 -14.12
N LEU A 814 -3.55 -30.71 -14.00
CA LEU A 814 -2.08 -30.54 -13.93
C LEU A 814 -1.40 -31.47 -14.93
N GLY A 815 -0.67 -30.90 -15.89
CA GLY A 815 0.12 -31.62 -16.87
C GLY A 815 1.62 -31.38 -16.71
N LEU A 816 2.42 -32.45 -16.71
CA LEU A 816 3.88 -32.44 -16.58
C LEU A 816 4.54 -33.14 -17.78
N LEU A 817 5.31 -32.40 -18.57
CA LEU A 817 5.93 -32.85 -19.82
C LEU A 817 7.46 -32.73 -19.78
N GLN A 818 8.16 -33.77 -20.24
CA GLN A 818 9.57 -33.72 -20.65
C GLN A 818 9.61 -33.60 -22.18
N THR A 819 10.17 -32.52 -22.70
CA THR A 819 9.92 -32.11 -24.11
C THR A 819 10.66 -32.95 -25.16
N LYS A 820 11.80 -33.55 -24.81
CA LYS A 820 12.51 -34.55 -25.64
C LYS A 820 12.99 -35.70 -24.77
N ALA A 821 13.23 -36.86 -25.38
CA ALA A 821 13.75 -38.05 -24.71
C ALA A 821 15.20 -37.91 -24.19
N THR A 822 15.84 -36.75 -24.35
CA THR A 822 17.15 -36.42 -23.76
C THR A 822 16.96 -35.65 -22.45
N ASN A 823 17.62 -36.13 -21.37
CA ASN A 823 17.58 -35.53 -20.03
C ASN A 823 18.08 -34.06 -19.96
N SER A 824 18.68 -33.55 -21.03
CA SER A 824 19.15 -32.16 -21.18
C SER A 824 18.09 -31.18 -21.68
N SER A 825 16.93 -31.67 -22.14
CA SER A 825 15.84 -30.82 -22.63
C SER A 825 14.99 -30.25 -21.48
N GLY A 826 14.35 -29.11 -21.74
CA GLY A 826 13.48 -28.44 -20.77
C GLY A 826 12.19 -29.21 -20.48
N ARG A 827 11.58 -28.88 -19.33
CA ARG A 827 10.29 -29.44 -18.89
C ARG A 827 9.22 -28.36 -18.94
N ILE A 828 7.99 -28.75 -19.24
CA ILE A 828 6.83 -27.86 -19.19
C ILE A 828 5.88 -28.41 -18.15
N ALA A 829 5.43 -27.54 -17.24
CA ALA A 829 4.34 -27.79 -16.32
C ALA A 829 3.22 -26.80 -16.58
N VAL A 830 1.98 -27.28 -16.67
CA VAL A 830 0.79 -26.44 -16.88
C VAL A 830 -0.26 -26.83 -15.84
N TYR A 831 -0.73 -25.84 -15.08
CA TYR A 831 -1.84 -25.92 -14.15
C TYR A 831 -2.86 -24.81 -14.49
N GLY A 832 -4.15 -25.10 -14.35
CA GLY A 832 -5.23 -24.28 -14.91
C GLY A 832 -5.98 -23.36 -13.96
N ASP A 833 -5.51 -23.17 -12.72
CA ASP A 833 -5.97 -22.09 -11.79
C ASP A 833 -4.74 -21.41 -11.14
N SER A 834 -4.69 -20.07 -11.02
CA SER A 834 -3.61 -19.37 -10.28
C SER A 834 -4.03 -18.88 -8.90
N ASN A 835 -5.34 -18.83 -8.61
CA ASN A 835 -5.87 -18.37 -7.33
C ASN A 835 -5.27 -19.10 -6.12
N CYS A 836 -4.86 -20.37 -6.28
CA CYS A 836 -4.22 -21.13 -5.21
C CYS A 836 -2.80 -20.64 -4.81
N ILE A 837 -2.20 -19.72 -5.58
CA ILE A 837 -0.96 -18.98 -5.24
C ILE A 837 -1.16 -17.48 -4.97
N ASP A 838 -2.25 -16.85 -5.42
CA ASP A 838 -2.67 -15.49 -5.02
C ASP A 838 -2.95 -15.41 -3.51
N ALA A 839 -2.41 -14.41 -2.79
CA ALA A 839 -2.66 -14.23 -1.37
C ALA A 839 -3.99 -13.50 -1.03
N ASN A 840 -4.65 -12.86 -2.00
CA ASN A 840 -5.83 -12.04 -1.75
C ASN A 840 -7.11 -12.87 -1.56
N HIS A 841 -7.31 -13.92 -2.37
CA HIS A 841 -8.58 -14.65 -2.50
C HIS A 841 -8.48 -16.17 -2.29
N MET A 842 -7.30 -16.64 -1.86
CA MET A 842 -7.00 -18.02 -1.49
C MET A 842 -8.01 -18.68 -0.53
N GLU A 843 -8.76 -19.69 -1.00
CA GLU A 843 -9.44 -20.63 -0.10
C GLU A 843 -8.45 -21.62 0.54
N LYS A 844 -7.48 -22.16 -0.24
CA LYS A 844 -6.45 -23.12 0.20
C LYS A 844 -5.13 -22.94 -0.57
N SER A 845 -4.00 -22.80 0.12
CA SER A 845 -2.68 -22.57 -0.49
C SER A 845 -2.12 -23.79 -1.23
N CYS A 846 -1.63 -23.61 -2.46
CA CYS A 846 -0.97 -24.65 -3.25
C CYS A 846 0.56 -24.49 -3.37
N TYR A 847 1.19 -23.70 -2.50
CA TYR A 847 2.65 -23.48 -2.52
C TYR A 847 3.47 -24.78 -2.49
N TRP A 848 3.02 -25.80 -1.75
CA TRP A 848 3.65 -27.13 -1.75
C TRP A 848 3.64 -27.81 -3.14
N MET A 849 2.63 -27.52 -3.97
CA MET A 849 2.50 -28.05 -5.32
C MET A 849 3.43 -27.28 -6.27
N LEU A 850 3.54 -25.96 -6.12
CA LEU A 850 4.54 -25.15 -6.81
C LEU A 850 5.97 -25.64 -6.48
N ASP A 851 6.27 -25.92 -5.21
CA ASP A 851 7.56 -26.48 -4.79
C ASP A 851 7.83 -27.87 -5.41
N ALA A 852 6.82 -28.75 -5.45
CA ALA A 852 6.93 -30.07 -6.09
C ALA A 852 7.06 -29.99 -7.63
N ILE A 853 6.35 -29.06 -8.28
CA ILE A 853 6.53 -28.78 -9.70
C ILE A 853 7.94 -28.24 -9.95
N LEU A 854 8.46 -27.36 -9.07
CA LEU A 854 9.82 -26.84 -9.16
C LEU A 854 10.89 -27.91 -8.94
N GLU A 855 10.66 -28.90 -8.06
CA GLU A 855 11.54 -30.07 -7.93
C GLU A 855 11.61 -30.84 -9.26
N TYR A 856 10.45 -31.11 -9.88
CA TYR A 856 10.36 -31.77 -11.18
C TYR A 856 11.02 -30.97 -12.31
N THR A 857 10.67 -29.69 -12.48
CA THR A 857 11.23 -28.85 -13.55
C THR A 857 12.74 -28.66 -13.41
N SER A 858 13.24 -28.57 -12.17
CA SER A 858 14.66 -28.43 -11.85
C SER A 858 15.47 -29.70 -12.07
N THR A 859 15.01 -30.82 -11.50
CA THR A 859 15.84 -32.04 -11.36
C THR A 859 15.49 -33.14 -12.36
N GLY A 860 14.23 -33.22 -12.80
CA GLY A 860 13.70 -34.36 -13.54
C GLY A 860 13.34 -35.56 -12.67
N HIS A 861 13.52 -35.50 -11.34
CA HIS A 861 12.85 -36.40 -10.42
C HIS A 861 11.36 -36.08 -10.43
N LEU A 862 10.50 -37.08 -10.59
CA LEU A 862 9.06 -36.92 -10.38
C LEU A 862 8.76 -37.14 -8.89
N PRO A 863 8.29 -36.14 -8.14
CA PRO A 863 7.96 -36.32 -6.72
C PRO A 863 6.88 -37.38 -6.52
N THR A 864 6.99 -38.12 -5.41
CA THR A 864 6.03 -39.19 -5.06
C THR A 864 4.59 -38.71 -4.89
N VAL A 865 4.42 -37.41 -4.61
CA VAL A 865 3.10 -36.76 -4.55
C VAL A 865 2.38 -36.78 -5.91
N PHE A 866 3.12 -36.88 -7.02
CA PHE A 866 2.57 -36.98 -8.38
C PHE A 866 2.58 -38.40 -8.95
N SER A 867 3.53 -39.28 -8.57
CA SER A 867 3.54 -40.68 -9.05
C SER A 867 2.29 -41.45 -8.66
N ASP A 868 1.83 -41.26 -7.42
CA ASP A 868 0.76 -42.05 -6.82
C ASP A 868 -0.64 -41.56 -7.26
N ASN A 869 -0.70 -40.59 -8.17
CA ASN A 869 -1.90 -39.89 -8.61
C ASN A 869 -2.05 -39.84 -10.15
N HIS A 870 -1.31 -40.68 -10.87
CA HIS A 870 -1.43 -40.88 -12.32
C HIS A 870 -2.85 -41.32 -12.71
N VAL A 871 -3.32 -40.89 -13.89
CA VAL A 871 -4.62 -41.30 -14.47
C VAL A 871 -4.36 -42.31 -15.58
N ASP A 872 -4.68 -43.57 -15.32
CA ASP A 872 -4.38 -44.68 -16.25
C ASP A 872 -5.27 -44.70 -17.51
N ASN A 873 -6.37 -43.96 -17.52
CA ASN A 873 -7.31 -43.90 -18.65
C ASN A 873 -7.60 -42.46 -19.11
N TRP A 874 -6.86 -41.99 -20.12
CA TRP A 874 -7.04 -40.67 -20.73
C TRP A 874 -8.37 -40.52 -21.48
N ASP A 875 -9.01 -41.63 -21.85
CA ASP A 875 -10.20 -41.67 -22.70
C ASP A 875 -11.52 -41.44 -21.90
N GLU A 876 -11.46 -41.37 -20.56
CA GLU A 876 -12.59 -41.01 -19.67
C GLU A 876 -12.64 -39.51 -19.31
N LYS A 877 -11.76 -38.68 -19.89
CA LYS A 877 -11.69 -37.24 -19.59
C LYS A 877 -12.95 -36.48 -20.02
N VAL A 878 -13.16 -35.32 -19.42
CA VAL A 878 -14.14 -34.34 -19.92
C VAL A 878 -13.72 -33.78 -21.29
N GLU A 879 -14.64 -33.77 -22.26
CA GLU A 879 -14.44 -33.06 -23.53
C GLU A 879 -14.70 -31.55 -23.37
N THR A 880 -13.77 -30.76 -23.91
CA THR A 880 -13.75 -29.29 -23.83
C THR A 880 -13.17 -28.71 -25.12
N ASP A 881 -13.82 -27.69 -25.69
CA ASP A 881 -13.37 -27.04 -26.90
C ASP A 881 -12.13 -26.17 -26.65
N VAL A 882 -11.44 -25.78 -27.72
CA VAL A 882 -10.31 -24.84 -27.63
C VAL A 882 -10.88 -23.41 -27.59
N PRO A 883 -10.55 -22.59 -26.58
CA PRO A 883 -11.11 -21.26 -26.43
C PRO A 883 -10.72 -20.31 -27.57
N VAL A 884 -11.67 -19.49 -27.99
CA VAL A 884 -11.53 -18.55 -29.12
C VAL A 884 -11.56 -17.10 -28.61
N ARG A 885 -10.68 -16.24 -29.16
CA ARG A 885 -10.64 -14.79 -28.84
C ARG A 885 -12.01 -14.14 -29.05
N MET A 886 -12.48 -13.36 -28.08
CA MET A 886 -13.85 -12.84 -28.07
C MET A 886 -14.07 -11.81 -29.20
N PRO A 887 -15.00 -12.04 -30.14
CA PRO A 887 -15.20 -11.13 -31.27
C PRO A 887 -15.73 -9.78 -30.79
N GLY A 888 -15.05 -8.71 -31.17
CA GLY A 888 -15.39 -7.34 -30.79
C GLY A 888 -14.91 -6.91 -29.39
N ASN A 889 -13.98 -7.65 -28.76
CA ASN A 889 -13.26 -7.13 -27.60
C ASN A 889 -12.34 -5.93 -27.99
N ARG A 890 -11.83 -5.23 -26.98
CA ARG A 890 -11.04 -3.98 -27.14
C ARG A 890 -9.66 -4.11 -26.50
N LEU A 891 -9.18 -5.35 -26.34
CA LEU A 891 -7.87 -5.69 -25.74
C LEU A 891 -6.72 -4.89 -26.38
N ASN A 892 -6.81 -4.62 -27.68
CA ASN A 892 -5.88 -3.78 -28.45
C ASN A 892 -5.73 -2.31 -28.00
N LYS A 893 -6.63 -1.80 -27.15
CA LYS A 893 -6.48 -0.49 -26.51
C LYS A 893 -5.52 -0.50 -25.31
N PHE A 894 -5.23 -1.68 -24.77
CA PHE A 894 -4.52 -1.88 -23.50
C PHE A 894 -3.26 -2.75 -23.68
N SER A 895 -3.31 -3.65 -24.66
CA SER A 895 -2.24 -4.54 -25.06
C SER A 895 -1.00 -3.78 -25.55
N LYS A 896 0.15 -4.22 -25.05
CA LYS A 896 1.51 -3.88 -25.51
C LYS A 896 1.78 -4.48 -26.89
N VAL A 897 1.15 -5.61 -27.21
CA VAL A 897 1.43 -6.46 -28.39
C VAL A 897 0.47 -6.22 -29.56
N LEU A 898 -0.78 -5.80 -29.33
CA LEU A 898 -1.79 -5.55 -30.36
C LEU A 898 -2.01 -4.07 -30.67
N GLU A 899 -2.24 -3.76 -31.94
CA GLU A 899 -2.76 -2.49 -32.46
C GLU A 899 -4.14 -2.71 -33.12
N GLY A 900 -4.97 -1.66 -33.19
CA GLY A 900 -6.32 -1.71 -33.73
C GLY A 900 -6.45 -1.00 -35.08
N ASN A 901 -6.65 -1.77 -36.15
CA ASN A 901 -6.83 -1.25 -37.51
C ASN A 901 -8.24 -1.51 -38.05
N LEU A 902 -8.64 -0.79 -39.10
CA LEU A 902 -10.00 -0.82 -39.67
C LEU A 902 -10.46 -2.19 -40.22
N GLY A 903 -9.54 -3.15 -40.37
CA GLY A 903 -9.83 -4.54 -40.77
C GLY A 903 -9.69 -5.59 -39.66
N GLY A 904 -9.38 -5.19 -38.42
CA GLY A 904 -9.12 -6.08 -37.30
C GLY A 904 -7.87 -5.68 -36.49
N SER A 905 -7.52 -6.49 -35.48
CA SER A 905 -6.28 -6.26 -34.73
C SER A 905 -5.07 -6.84 -35.46
N GLN A 906 -3.93 -6.18 -35.31
CA GLN A 906 -2.63 -6.61 -35.86
C GLN A 906 -1.56 -6.54 -34.77
N THR A 907 -0.51 -7.36 -34.89
CA THR A 907 0.63 -7.33 -33.99
C THR A 907 1.47 -6.06 -34.24
N LYS A 908 1.79 -5.33 -33.16
CA LYS A 908 2.75 -4.22 -33.16
C LYS A 908 4.15 -4.70 -33.55
N PRO A 909 5.06 -3.81 -34.00
CA PRO A 909 6.47 -4.16 -34.08
C PRO A 909 7.00 -4.54 -32.68
N LEU A 910 7.83 -5.58 -32.61
CA LEU A 910 8.53 -5.99 -31.39
C LEU A 910 9.37 -4.81 -30.85
N PRO A 911 9.20 -4.39 -29.59
CA PRO A 911 9.97 -3.27 -29.04
C PRO A 911 11.44 -3.66 -28.84
N GLN A 912 12.32 -2.65 -28.88
CA GLN A 912 13.72 -2.85 -28.54
C GLN A 912 13.87 -3.19 -27.05
N CYS A 913 14.76 -4.12 -26.74
CA CYS A 913 15.04 -4.51 -25.36
C CYS A 913 15.62 -3.35 -24.54
N PRO A 914 15.22 -3.20 -23.26
CA PRO A 914 15.63 -2.07 -22.43
C PRO A 914 17.14 -2.10 -22.16
N HIS A 915 17.89 -1.26 -22.87
CA HIS A 915 19.34 -1.15 -22.73
C HIS A 915 19.70 -0.19 -21.60
N LEU A 916 20.06 -0.72 -20.43
CA LEU A 916 20.58 0.07 -19.32
C LEU A 916 21.93 0.72 -19.67
N ALA A 917 22.00 2.05 -19.54
CA ALA A 917 23.25 2.79 -19.62
C ALA A 917 23.98 2.69 -18.28
N TRP A 918 24.94 1.77 -18.18
CA TRP A 918 25.76 1.60 -16.97
C TRP A 918 26.66 2.83 -16.74
N THR A 919 26.71 3.30 -15.50
CA THR A 919 27.59 4.41 -15.10
C THR A 919 29.05 3.96 -15.04
N GLN A 920 29.97 4.86 -15.38
CA GLN A 920 31.39 4.62 -15.13
C GLN A 920 31.67 4.86 -13.63
N PRO A 921 32.17 3.86 -12.88
CA PRO A 921 32.39 4.00 -11.45
C PRO A 921 33.59 4.91 -11.17
N ILE A 922 33.38 5.92 -10.33
CA ILE A 922 34.46 6.75 -9.79
C ILE A 922 35.01 6.04 -8.54
N PRO A 923 36.27 5.58 -8.52
CA PRO A 923 36.83 4.85 -7.38
C PRO A 923 37.25 5.80 -6.26
N LEU A 924 36.72 5.57 -5.06
CA LEU A 924 37.11 6.28 -3.84
C LEU A 924 37.91 5.36 -2.91
N ASN A 925 39.12 5.77 -2.56
CA ASN A 925 39.99 5.08 -1.59
C ASN A 925 39.74 5.57 -0.15
N ILE A 926 38.47 5.58 0.25
CA ILE A 926 38.01 5.87 1.62
C ILE A 926 36.95 4.85 2.02
N THR A 927 36.75 4.67 3.33
CA THR A 927 35.72 3.76 3.84
C THR A 927 34.33 4.39 3.80
N ALA A 928 33.31 3.59 3.45
CA ALA A 928 31.92 4.01 3.56
C ALA A 928 31.52 4.45 4.99
N PRO A 929 30.57 5.39 5.17
CA PRO A 929 30.03 5.74 6.49
C PRO A 929 29.43 4.54 7.22
N PRO A 930 29.60 4.40 8.55
CA PRO A 930 29.21 3.19 9.28
C PRO A 930 27.69 3.00 9.42
N ASN A 931 26.92 4.10 9.56
CA ASN A 931 25.48 4.05 9.84
C ASN A 931 24.68 4.77 8.74
N LEU A 932 24.26 4.04 7.70
CA LEU A 932 23.53 4.63 6.55
C LEU A 932 22.20 5.30 6.96
N PHE A 933 21.49 4.71 7.93
CA PHE A 933 20.26 5.29 8.49
C PHE A 933 20.49 6.64 9.22
N GLN A 934 21.69 6.91 9.72
CA GLN A 934 22.03 8.16 10.39
C GLN A 934 22.74 9.17 9.48
N SER A 935 23.33 8.73 8.36
CA SER A 935 24.20 9.58 7.52
C SER A 935 23.47 10.58 6.62
N GLN A 936 22.15 10.67 6.69
CA GLN A 936 21.36 11.74 6.05
C GLN A 936 20.40 12.41 7.03
N LYS A 937 20.99 13.15 7.97
CA LYS A 937 20.39 14.40 8.44
C LYS A 937 20.16 15.33 7.24
N LEU A 938 19.05 16.07 7.24
CA LEU A 938 18.88 17.27 6.41
C LEU A 938 19.98 18.30 6.77
N LEU A 939 20.35 19.20 5.87
CA LEU A 939 21.33 20.28 6.10
C LEU A 939 20.91 21.30 7.19
N SER A 940 19.68 21.16 7.70
CA SER A 940 19.12 21.89 8.84
C SER A 940 19.19 21.13 10.17
N LEU A 941 19.65 19.87 10.19
CA LEU A 941 19.75 18.99 11.37
C LEU A 941 21.15 18.91 11.98
N ASP A 942 22.19 19.44 11.32
CA ASP A 942 23.55 19.46 11.85
C ASP A 942 23.68 20.41 13.05
N ASP A 943 22.97 21.55 13.03
CA ASP A 943 22.92 22.53 14.11
C ASP A 943 21.99 22.12 15.29
N ILE A 944 21.08 21.15 15.09
CA ILE A 944 19.94 20.92 16.01
C ILE A 944 20.34 20.30 17.36
N ASP A 945 21.40 19.48 17.43
CA ASP A 945 21.85 18.87 18.69
C ASP A 945 22.46 19.89 19.69
N SER A 946 22.54 21.18 19.31
CA SER A 946 22.94 22.29 20.18
C SER A 946 21.78 22.94 20.96
N LEU A 947 20.53 22.72 20.56
CA LEU A 947 19.36 23.36 21.16
C LEU A 947 18.89 22.59 22.40
N GLY A 948 19.37 23.00 23.56
CA GLY A 948 19.15 22.39 24.88
C GLY A 948 17.71 22.42 25.42
N ILE A 949 16.76 21.79 24.71
CA ILE A 949 15.48 21.36 25.25
C ILE A 949 15.71 19.98 25.87
N GLU A 950 15.74 19.89 27.20
CA GLU A 950 15.90 18.61 27.88
C GLU A 950 14.70 17.69 27.60
N ASN A 951 14.96 16.49 27.05
CA ASN A 951 13.97 15.42 26.96
C ASN A 951 13.75 14.78 28.36
N THR A 952 13.17 15.53 29.29
CA THR A 952 12.89 15.11 30.69
C THR A 952 11.69 14.15 30.82
N ILE A 953 11.49 13.26 29.84
CA ILE A 953 10.49 12.19 29.88
C ILE A 953 11.17 10.84 29.60
N LYS A 954 11.32 10.02 30.65
CA LYS A 954 11.58 8.58 30.50
C LYS A 954 10.30 7.90 30.06
N ASP A 955 10.18 7.62 28.76
CA ASP A 955 9.05 6.86 28.25
C ASP A 955 9.15 5.38 28.66
N ALA A 956 8.02 4.73 28.90
CA ALA A 956 7.93 3.47 29.66
C ALA A 956 8.26 2.20 28.83
N SER A 957 9.22 2.30 27.91
CA SER A 957 9.62 1.26 26.96
C SER A 957 11.14 1.17 26.69
N MET A 958 11.97 1.99 27.37
CA MET A 958 13.42 1.87 27.26
C MET A 958 13.99 0.82 28.23
N GLU A 959 14.32 -0.36 27.71
CA GLU A 959 15.42 -1.18 28.23
C GLU A 959 16.69 -0.89 27.40
N ASP A 960 17.68 -0.30 28.08
CA ASP A 960 19.09 -0.09 27.75
C ASP A 960 19.55 0.05 26.28
N SER A 961 19.89 1.29 25.90
CA SER A 961 20.75 1.60 24.75
C SER A 961 21.76 2.74 25.01
N ASN A 962 22.33 2.79 26.22
CA ASN A 962 23.46 3.68 26.52
C ASN A 962 24.76 3.14 25.86
N GLY A 963 25.23 3.79 24.81
CA GLY A 963 26.47 3.45 24.11
C GLY A 963 27.72 3.89 24.87
N HIS A 964 28.79 3.09 24.81
CA HIS A 964 30.12 3.47 25.28
C HIS A 964 31.05 3.87 24.12
N SER A 965 31.36 5.17 24.04
CA SER A 965 32.35 5.74 23.10
C SER A 965 33.41 6.57 23.84
N ASN A 966 34.10 5.98 24.82
CA ASN A 966 35.29 6.59 25.42
C ASN A 966 36.53 6.22 24.61
N VAL A 967 37.17 7.23 24.01
CA VAL A 967 38.34 7.09 23.13
C VAL A 967 39.61 6.79 23.92
N TRP A 968 40.51 6.03 23.30
CA TRP A 968 41.86 5.72 23.75
C TRP A 968 42.65 6.94 24.26
N ARG A 969 42.92 6.96 25.57
CA ARG A 969 44.13 7.52 26.18
C ARG A 969 44.65 6.52 27.21
N TRP A 970 45.91 6.69 27.63
CA TRP A 970 46.62 5.79 28.56
C TRP A 970 46.98 4.39 28.02
N ARG A 971 47.88 4.36 27.03
CA ARG A 971 48.85 3.26 26.94
C ARG A 971 50.25 3.80 26.65
N ASN A 972 50.95 4.25 27.70
CA ASN A 972 52.39 4.42 27.67
C ASN A 972 53.01 4.42 29.08
N LYS A 973 53.20 3.21 29.63
CA LYS A 973 54.37 2.91 30.47
C LYS A 973 54.70 1.42 30.35
N SER A 974 55.99 1.13 30.38
CA SER A 974 56.56 -0.21 30.40
C SER A 974 56.25 -0.94 31.70
N VAL A 975 56.36 -2.28 31.66
CA VAL A 975 57.21 -3.11 32.53
C VAL A 975 57.33 -4.47 31.84
N GLU A 976 58.56 -4.87 31.53
CA GLU A 976 58.92 -6.29 31.47
C GLU A 976 59.27 -6.69 32.90
N ASP A 977 58.57 -7.65 33.51
CA ASP A 977 59.22 -8.69 34.32
C ASP A 977 58.28 -9.80 34.85
N MET A 978 58.77 -11.02 34.68
CA MET A 978 58.59 -12.29 35.41
C MET A 978 57.42 -12.55 36.40
N ASN A 979 56.74 -13.68 36.13
CA ASN A 979 56.35 -14.77 37.07
C ASN A 979 55.35 -14.53 38.22
N ILE A 980 54.23 -15.28 38.23
CA ILE A 980 54.04 -16.45 39.14
C ILE A 980 52.73 -17.24 38.87
N SER A 981 52.83 -18.57 38.99
CA SER A 981 51.80 -19.62 39.13
C SER A 981 50.47 -19.55 38.34
N SER A 982 50.29 -20.50 37.42
CA SER A 982 48.98 -21.04 37.06
C SER A 982 48.50 -22.06 38.11
N ASP A 983 47.45 -21.74 38.89
CA ASP A 983 46.64 -22.78 39.56
C ASP A 983 45.31 -22.24 40.11
N LYS A 984 44.16 -22.67 39.53
CA LYS A 984 42.79 -22.66 40.12
C LYS A 984 41.63 -23.00 39.17
N PHE A 985 41.83 -23.03 37.84
CA PHE A 985 40.70 -23.17 36.90
C PHE A 985 40.12 -24.60 36.78
N GLY A 986 40.86 -25.65 37.20
CA GLY A 986 40.40 -27.05 37.12
C GLY A 986 39.47 -27.52 38.25
N PHE A 987 39.43 -26.80 39.38
CA PHE A 987 38.75 -27.27 40.59
C PHE A 987 37.24 -26.94 40.60
N THR A 988 36.80 -25.93 39.85
CA THR A 988 35.39 -25.52 39.76
C THR A 988 34.58 -26.44 38.84
N LEU A 989 35.18 -26.90 37.74
CA LEU A 989 34.52 -27.73 36.72
C LEU A 989 34.23 -29.16 37.24
N SER A 990 35.15 -29.71 38.03
CA SER A 990 35.07 -31.06 38.58
C SER A 990 34.00 -31.20 39.68
N VAL A 991 33.81 -30.18 40.51
CA VAL A 991 32.72 -30.14 41.52
C VAL A 991 31.34 -30.12 40.86
N MET A 992 31.13 -29.31 39.81
CA MET A 992 29.87 -29.28 39.07
C MET A 992 29.48 -30.64 38.49
N LEU A 993 30.44 -31.37 37.93
CA LEU A 993 30.20 -32.69 37.32
C LEU A 993 29.71 -33.73 38.35
N LEU A 994 30.29 -33.71 39.56
CA LEU A 994 29.90 -34.60 40.66
C LEU A 994 28.48 -34.32 41.18
N VAL A 995 28.07 -33.05 41.26
CA VAL A 995 26.70 -32.68 41.67
C VAL A 995 25.66 -33.18 40.66
N ILE A 996 25.93 -33.04 39.35
CA ILE A 996 25.04 -33.53 38.28
C ILE A 996 24.90 -35.06 38.35
N LEU A 997 26.00 -35.79 38.53
CA LEU A 997 25.97 -37.25 38.68
C LEU A 997 25.22 -37.71 39.93
N ALA A 998 25.35 -37.01 41.06
CA ALA A 998 24.61 -37.31 42.29
C ALA A 998 23.09 -37.13 42.11
N VAL A 999 22.65 -36.05 41.44
CA VAL A 999 21.22 -35.80 41.14
C VAL A 999 20.66 -36.88 40.20
N LEU A 1000 21.39 -37.26 39.15
CA LEU A 1000 20.97 -38.32 38.23
C LEU A 1000 20.87 -39.68 38.95
N TYR A 1001 21.84 -40.03 39.80
CA TYR A 1001 21.80 -41.25 40.62
C TYR A 1001 20.56 -41.26 41.54
N TYR A 1002 20.23 -40.15 42.18
CA TYR A 1002 19.05 -40.03 43.05
C TYR A 1002 17.74 -40.25 42.29
N ILE A 1003 17.60 -39.67 41.08
CA ILE A 1003 16.43 -39.81 40.21
C ILE A 1003 16.24 -41.27 39.74
N PHE A 1004 17.33 -41.96 39.36
CA PHE A 1004 17.25 -43.36 38.95
C PHE A 1004 16.96 -44.32 40.11
N LYS A 1005 17.44 -44.03 41.32
CA LYS A 1005 17.27 -44.90 42.51
C LYS A 1005 15.82 -45.02 43.01
N HIS A 1006 14.94 -44.06 42.69
CA HIS A 1006 13.57 -43.99 43.20
C HIS A 1006 12.44 -44.42 42.24
N ARG A 1007 12.74 -45.05 41.09
CA ARG A 1007 11.71 -45.59 40.16
C ARG A 1007 11.43 -47.08 40.35
N SER A 1008 10.58 -47.43 41.31
CA SER A 1008 10.03 -48.79 41.48
C SER A 1008 8.98 -49.16 40.41
N LYS A 1009 9.00 -50.41 39.92
CA LYS A 1009 8.17 -50.92 38.81
C LYS A 1009 6.68 -51.17 39.20
N PRO A 1010 5.74 -51.18 38.22
CA PRO A 1010 4.29 -51.20 38.46
C PRO A 1010 3.68 -52.59 38.71
N LYS A 1011 2.45 -52.62 39.26
CA LYS A 1011 1.58 -53.81 39.36
C LYS A 1011 0.22 -53.59 38.65
N LYS A 1012 -0.47 -54.69 38.32
CA LYS A 1012 -1.63 -54.74 37.41
C LYS A 1012 -3.00 -54.78 38.12
N ARG A 1013 -4.03 -54.24 37.43
CA ARG A 1013 -5.41 -54.76 37.27
C ARG A 1013 -6.47 -54.68 38.42
N LYS A 1014 -7.69 -54.30 37.95
CA LYS A 1014 -9.06 -54.81 38.26
C LYS A 1014 -9.98 -54.16 39.33
N LEU A 1015 -11.17 -53.77 38.81
CA LEU A 1015 -12.56 -53.89 39.31
C LEU A 1015 -13.06 -53.18 40.61
N CYS A 1016 -13.94 -52.20 40.39
CA CYS A 1016 -15.39 -52.16 40.73
C CYS A 1016 -15.96 -52.36 42.17
N LYS A 1017 -17.08 -51.62 42.38
CA LYS A 1017 -18.19 -51.77 43.35
C LYS A 1017 -17.98 -51.37 44.83
N LYS A 1018 -18.54 -50.21 45.18
CA LYS A 1018 -19.70 -49.98 46.08
C LYS A 1018 -20.32 -48.61 45.67
N LEU A 1019 -21.63 -48.38 45.53
CA LEU A 1019 -22.81 -48.54 46.44
C LEU A 1019 -22.71 -47.68 47.71
N ILE A 1020 -23.71 -46.89 48.13
CA ILE A 1020 -25.00 -46.48 47.50
C ILE A 1020 -25.61 -45.28 48.28
N ASN A 1021 -26.54 -44.50 47.67
CA ASN A 1021 -27.37 -43.40 48.26
C ASN A 1021 -26.58 -42.17 48.80
N PHE A 1022 -27.09 -40.93 48.83
CA PHE A 1022 -28.46 -40.39 49.02
C PHE A 1022 -28.74 -39.16 48.12
N ILE A 1023 -30.03 -38.88 47.82
CA ILE A 1023 -30.63 -37.58 47.34
C ILE A 1023 -29.99 -36.98 46.06
N SER A 1024 -30.59 -36.92 44.86
CA SER A 1024 -31.97 -37.01 44.33
C SER A 1024 -32.89 -35.78 44.51
N PHE A 1025 -33.44 -35.29 43.38
CA PHE A 1025 -34.32 -34.10 43.23
C PHE A 1025 -33.66 -32.73 43.54
N ARG A 1026 -34.11 -31.59 42.98
CA ARG A 1026 -35.38 -31.32 42.26
C ARG A 1026 -35.24 -30.17 41.21
N ARG A 1027 -35.56 -30.44 39.94
CA ARG A 1027 -36.50 -29.65 39.11
C ARG A 1027 -36.67 -30.27 37.71
N MET A 1028 -37.93 -30.34 37.27
CA MET A 1028 -38.31 -30.70 35.90
C MET A 1028 -38.96 -29.50 35.20
N SER A 1029 -38.89 -29.60 33.88
CA SER A 1029 -39.54 -28.87 32.80
C SER A 1029 -41.02 -28.49 33.01
N SER A 1030 -41.36 -27.26 32.61
CA SER A 1030 -42.60 -26.81 31.94
C SER A 1030 -42.55 -25.27 31.86
N VAL A 1031 -42.87 -24.59 30.76
CA VAL A 1031 -43.43 -25.01 29.46
C VAL A 1031 -42.43 -24.70 28.35
#